data_AF-A0A9D6SR20-F1
#
_entry.id   AF-A0A9D6SR20-F1
#
_cell.length_a   1.000
_cell.length_b   1.000
_cell.length_c   1.000
_cell.angle_alpha   90.00
_cell.angle_beta   90.00
_cell.angle_gamma   90.00
#
_symmetry.space_group_name_H-M   'P 1'
#
loop_
_entity.id
_entity.type
_entity.pdbx_description
1 polymer ?
#
loop_
_entity_poly.entity_id
_entity_poly.type
_entity_poly.pdbx_seq_one_letter_code
_entity_poly.pdbx_strand_id
1 'polypeptide(L)'
;MKNLSFWKSDWFLGAMVAVVLIIASGGDLIQSLERKAYDLGVRAASRTPFDRIAVIAIDDQSIANIGRWPWSRDVHAKMTEILVNAKAKTIGYMVFFSEPQVDAGLVYINKLSEAFAASRFKSGNGPESERFEALLNEAAATLNTDQKLGESFKKAGNVLLPLVFQQFPFEPQGNPDRPLPDYVLANGLALSGKDADYLPPPGINPAYPIPQLAAGAAAIGHLNAQQDVDGATRTEPLIVRYYDKFFPSLSLQLAAKSLNLQVSDIQAKLGEEVRVGKLRVRTDPEMRMYTFFYADRDGKPAFTVDSFFDVYTGKIPAAKYQDKIVVIGASAAGVGISQVTPIAPSTSPALTMAHTVSSILKEDFFVAPTWSVWIEKLVFLLVAVYLIALLPRLKAGMGAICTASMFVALLAAHFVLMATQLMWLQLMAAVTLLVIGHLALTTKHFLVTEKSKARSDVDLAQSHRMLGLGYQGQGQLDTAFDYFRKLPVDDSVADLLYNLALDFERKRQFNKAESVFRHVADHNPKFRDVAERLGRAKAMSETVILGGGGSHPGGTVIMPGGGVEKPMLGRYQVEKELGKGAMGVVYLGKDPKIGRVVAIKTMALSQEFEADELQDVKDRFFREAETAGRLNHPHIVTIFDAGEEHDLAYIAMEFLKGKDLTPFIKPDNLLPLPKVMSIIARVAEALSYAHTNNVVHRDVKPANVMYELESDTVKVTDFGIARITDSSKTKTGMVLGTPSYMSPEQLAGKKIEGRSDLFSLGVTLYQLVSGHLPFQGDSMAQLMFKIANEPHVDILTYNANLPPCLVDIINKALSKQPETRFQTGEEMAQAIKACAANVGGGSAGAKQDVVDIGL
;
A
#
# COMPACT_ATOMS: atom_id res chain seq x y z
N MET A 1 -39.75 18.87 22.86
CA MET A 1 -38.36 18.38 22.68
C MET A 1 -38.20 16.91 23.11
N LYS A 2 -39.01 15.95 22.59
CA LYS A 2 -38.87 14.51 22.91
C LYS A 2 -38.12 13.69 21.85
N ASN A 3 -37.93 14.22 20.63
CA ASN A 3 -37.36 13.45 19.51
C ASN A 3 -35.82 13.46 19.42
N LEU A 4 -35.11 14.28 20.20
CA LEU A 4 -33.63 14.34 20.19
C LEU A 4 -32.95 13.22 20.99
N SER A 5 -33.71 12.44 21.78
CA SER A 5 -33.21 11.30 22.54
C SER A 5 -32.99 10.05 21.68
N PHE A 6 -33.77 9.90 20.60
CA PHE A 6 -33.73 8.74 19.71
C PHE A 6 -32.39 8.66 18.94
N TRP A 7 -31.98 9.78 18.37
CA TRP A 7 -30.72 9.93 17.60
C TRP A 7 -29.45 9.83 18.44
N LYS A 8 -29.57 9.86 19.78
CA LYS A 8 -28.42 9.74 20.70
C LYS A 8 -28.14 8.32 21.15
N SER A 9 -29.00 7.35 20.85
CA SER A 9 -28.81 5.98 21.31
C SER A 9 -27.76 5.22 20.47
N ASP A 10 -27.04 4.27 21.09
CA ASP A 10 -25.95 3.53 20.42
C ASP A 10 -26.47 2.61 19.33
N TRP A 11 -27.68 2.07 19.51
CA TRP A 11 -28.33 1.26 18.48
C TRP A 11 -28.57 2.04 17.17
N PHE A 12 -28.83 3.35 17.25
CA PHE A 12 -29.10 4.18 16.07
C PHE A 12 -27.85 4.35 15.19
N LEU A 13 -26.69 4.62 15.82
CA LEU A 13 -25.43 4.73 15.09
C LEU A 13 -25.04 3.38 14.45
N GLY A 14 -25.19 2.29 15.19
CA GLY A 14 -24.95 0.94 14.67
C GLY A 14 -25.85 0.60 13.48
N ALA A 15 -27.14 0.94 13.56
CA ALA A 15 -28.09 0.74 12.47
C ALA A 15 -27.76 1.61 11.25
N MET A 16 -27.37 2.86 11.45
CA MET A 16 -26.96 3.75 10.37
C MET A 16 -25.72 3.22 9.63
N VAL A 17 -24.69 2.79 10.37
CA VAL A 17 -23.48 2.19 9.77
C VAL A 17 -23.83 0.91 9.00
N ALA A 18 -24.69 0.05 9.56
CA ALA A 18 -25.15 -1.15 8.87
C ALA A 18 -25.88 -0.81 7.56
N VAL A 19 -26.82 0.14 7.56
CA VAL A 19 -27.54 0.56 6.36
C VAL A 19 -26.59 1.13 5.29
N VAL A 20 -25.66 2.01 5.70
CA VAL A 20 -24.67 2.58 4.77
C VAL A 20 -23.82 1.46 4.15
N LEU A 21 -23.38 0.47 4.93
CA LEU A 21 -22.56 -0.62 4.42
C LEU A 21 -23.34 -1.67 3.62
N ILE A 22 -24.63 -1.87 3.87
CA ILE A 22 -25.50 -2.67 2.97
C ILE A 22 -25.59 -2.00 1.60
N ILE A 23 -25.73 -0.68 1.56
CA ILE A 23 -25.78 0.06 0.30
C ILE A 23 -24.41 0.01 -0.39
N ALA A 24 -23.32 0.15 0.38
CA ALA A 24 -21.96 0.11 -0.14
C ALA A 24 -21.47 -1.30 -0.51
N SER A 25 -22.08 -2.38 -0.01
CA SER A 25 -21.64 -3.76 -0.29
C SER A 25 -21.81 -4.16 -1.75
N GLY A 26 -22.75 -3.53 -2.46
CA GLY A 26 -22.89 -3.66 -3.91
C GLY A 26 -21.95 -2.76 -4.72
N GLY A 27 -21.20 -1.87 -4.05
CA GLY A 27 -20.30 -0.93 -4.71
C GLY A 27 -18.89 -1.49 -4.94
N ASP A 28 -18.15 -0.81 -5.81
CA ASP A 28 -16.81 -1.25 -6.26
C ASP A 28 -15.79 -1.39 -5.12
N LEU A 29 -15.92 -0.61 -4.05
CA LEU A 29 -14.97 -0.61 -2.95
C LEU A 29 -15.00 -1.92 -2.16
N ILE A 30 -16.19 -2.39 -1.78
CA ILE A 30 -16.34 -3.67 -1.06
C ILE A 30 -16.06 -4.83 -2.00
N GLN A 31 -16.54 -4.76 -3.25
CA GLN A 31 -16.26 -5.77 -4.26
C GLN A 31 -14.75 -5.88 -4.59
N SER A 32 -14.01 -4.77 -4.55
CA SER A 32 -12.55 -4.77 -4.68
C SER A 32 -11.86 -5.48 -3.51
N LEU A 33 -12.35 -5.31 -2.27
CA LEU A 33 -11.86 -6.04 -1.11
C LEU A 33 -12.13 -7.54 -1.24
N GLU A 34 -13.32 -7.94 -1.71
CA GLU A 34 -13.64 -9.35 -1.98
C GLU A 34 -12.71 -9.96 -3.02
N ARG A 35 -12.45 -9.27 -4.14
CA ARG A 35 -11.51 -9.74 -5.18
C ARG A 35 -10.07 -9.86 -4.68
N LYS A 36 -9.61 -8.93 -3.84
CA LYS A 36 -8.28 -9.03 -3.22
C LYS A 36 -8.20 -10.19 -2.24
N ALA A 37 -9.24 -10.41 -1.43
CA ALA A 37 -9.31 -11.55 -0.52
C ALA A 37 -9.34 -12.88 -1.30
N TYR A 38 -10.10 -12.92 -2.41
CA TYR A 38 -10.09 -14.03 -3.35
C TYR A 38 -8.68 -14.32 -3.87
N ASP A 39 -7.95 -13.32 -4.39
CA ASP A 39 -6.60 -13.51 -4.91
C ASP A 39 -5.63 -14.05 -3.86
N LEU A 40 -5.73 -13.57 -2.62
CA LEU A 40 -4.99 -14.10 -1.47
C LEU A 40 -5.37 -15.55 -1.18
N GLY A 41 -6.66 -15.89 -1.26
CA GLY A 41 -7.18 -17.25 -1.12
C GLY A 41 -6.66 -18.21 -2.19
N VAL A 42 -6.62 -17.77 -3.45
CA VAL A 42 -6.02 -18.55 -4.56
C VAL A 42 -4.55 -18.83 -4.30
N ARG A 43 -3.77 -17.83 -3.88
CA ARG A 43 -2.34 -17.99 -3.55
C ARG A 43 -2.09 -18.88 -2.34
N ALA A 44 -2.99 -18.87 -1.36
CA ALA A 44 -2.90 -19.70 -0.18
C ALA A 44 -3.28 -21.17 -0.47
N ALA A 45 -4.13 -21.42 -1.46
CA ALA A 45 -4.50 -22.75 -1.89
C ALA A 45 -3.35 -23.41 -2.67
N SER A 46 -2.97 -24.63 -2.30
CA SER A 46 -1.93 -25.40 -2.99
C SER A 46 -2.53 -26.60 -3.72
N ARG A 47 -2.46 -26.59 -5.05
CA ARG A 47 -2.85 -27.70 -5.93
C ARG A 47 -1.76 -27.97 -6.96
N THR A 48 -1.73 -29.17 -7.52
CA THR A 48 -0.76 -29.57 -8.55
C THR A 48 -1.43 -29.59 -9.93
N PRO A 49 -0.85 -28.93 -10.94
CA PRO A 49 -1.43 -28.90 -12.28
C PRO A 49 -1.44 -30.28 -12.94
N PHE A 50 -2.22 -30.41 -14.01
CA PHE A 50 -2.22 -31.58 -14.87
C PHE A 50 -0.88 -31.68 -15.62
N ASP A 51 -0.17 -32.79 -15.42
CA ASP A 51 1.20 -33.02 -15.87
C ASP A 51 1.34 -33.21 -17.39
N ARG A 52 0.23 -33.47 -18.09
CA ARG A 52 0.19 -33.71 -19.54
C ARG A 52 -0.20 -32.47 -20.35
N ILE A 53 0.10 -31.27 -19.85
CA ILE A 53 -0.07 -30.01 -20.60
C ILE A 53 1.30 -29.42 -20.91
N ALA A 54 1.50 -29.02 -22.17
CA ALA A 54 2.69 -28.30 -22.61
C ALA A 54 2.28 -27.06 -23.40
N VAL A 55 3.02 -25.97 -23.19
CA VAL A 55 2.79 -24.71 -23.89
C VAL A 55 3.94 -24.48 -24.87
N ILE A 56 3.60 -24.21 -26.13
CA ILE A 56 4.55 -23.75 -27.14
C ILE A 56 4.28 -22.26 -27.37
N ALA A 57 5.25 -21.47 -26.93
CA ALA A 57 5.20 -20.03 -26.91
C ALA A 57 5.67 -19.43 -28.24
N ILE A 58 4.82 -18.62 -28.87
CA ILE A 58 5.25 -17.66 -29.89
C ILE A 58 5.88 -16.49 -29.12
N ASP A 59 7.18 -16.62 -28.88
CA ASP A 59 8.01 -15.71 -28.08
C ASP A 59 8.88 -14.80 -28.97
N ASP A 60 9.54 -13.81 -28.35
CA ASP A 60 10.38 -12.84 -29.07
C ASP A 60 11.53 -13.54 -29.81
N GLN A 61 12.07 -14.62 -29.23
CA GLN A 61 13.09 -15.45 -29.88
C GLN A 61 12.57 -16.07 -31.18
N SER A 62 11.34 -16.58 -31.17
CA SER A 62 10.74 -17.20 -32.35
C SER A 62 10.49 -16.19 -33.44
N ILE A 63 10.02 -14.99 -33.08
CA ILE A 63 9.80 -13.90 -34.05
C ILE A 63 11.14 -13.43 -34.64
N ALA A 64 12.17 -13.28 -33.80
CA ALA A 64 13.50 -12.87 -34.26
C ALA A 64 14.13 -13.87 -35.24
N ASN A 65 13.93 -15.17 -35.04
CA ASN A 65 14.58 -16.21 -35.84
C ASN A 65 13.76 -16.70 -37.05
N ILE A 66 12.43 -16.73 -36.96
CA ILE A 66 11.55 -17.16 -38.07
C ILE A 66 11.22 -15.99 -38.99
N GLY A 67 11.06 -14.79 -38.42
CA GLY A 67 10.68 -13.58 -39.13
C GLY A 67 9.43 -12.92 -38.54
N ARG A 68 8.99 -11.84 -39.19
CA ARG A 68 7.90 -10.99 -38.71
C ARG A 68 6.59 -11.78 -38.59
N TRP A 69 5.93 -11.62 -37.44
CA TRP A 69 4.59 -12.14 -37.19
C TRP A 69 3.51 -11.28 -37.89
N PRO A 70 2.41 -11.85 -38.42
CA PRO A 70 2.08 -13.28 -38.49
C PRO A 70 2.89 -14.07 -39.54
N TRP A 71 3.22 -15.32 -39.22
CA TRP A 71 4.00 -16.20 -40.10
C TRP A 71 3.15 -16.82 -41.23
N SER A 72 3.84 -17.40 -42.22
CA SER A 72 3.20 -18.20 -43.28
C SER A 72 2.53 -19.46 -42.72
N ARG A 73 1.41 -19.90 -43.31
CA ARG A 73 0.74 -21.15 -42.95
C ARG A 73 1.64 -22.37 -43.03
N ASP A 74 2.65 -22.36 -43.91
CA ASP A 74 3.63 -23.45 -44.03
C ASP A 74 4.42 -23.68 -42.74
N VAL A 75 4.70 -22.61 -41.98
CA VAL A 75 5.37 -22.70 -40.67
C VAL A 75 4.49 -23.44 -39.66
N HIS A 76 3.19 -23.13 -39.65
CA HIS A 76 2.21 -23.81 -38.80
C HIS A 76 1.94 -25.25 -39.25
N ALA A 77 1.97 -25.53 -40.56
CA ALA A 77 1.77 -26.87 -41.10
C ALA A 77 2.90 -27.79 -40.63
N LYS A 78 4.16 -27.36 -40.80
CA LYS A 78 5.33 -28.10 -40.34
C LYS A 78 5.35 -28.29 -38.82
N MET A 79 4.99 -27.26 -38.03
CA MET A 79 4.85 -27.42 -36.58
C MET A 79 3.82 -28.50 -36.22
N THR A 80 2.67 -28.49 -36.89
CA THR A 80 1.63 -29.49 -36.66
C THR A 80 2.12 -30.90 -37.03
N GLU A 81 2.83 -31.06 -38.15
CA GLU A 81 3.43 -32.34 -38.53
C GLU A 81 4.42 -32.86 -37.49
N ILE A 82 5.28 -31.99 -36.92
CA ILE A 82 6.20 -32.37 -35.84
C ILE A 82 5.43 -32.94 -34.64
N LEU A 83 4.36 -32.27 -34.22
CA LEU A 83 3.55 -32.68 -33.06
C LEU A 83 2.73 -33.94 -33.33
N VAL A 84 2.23 -34.12 -34.55
CA VAL A 84 1.51 -35.34 -34.97
C VAL A 84 2.46 -36.53 -35.00
N ASN A 85 3.66 -36.35 -35.55
CA ASN A 85 4.69 -37.41 -35.57
C ASN A 85 5.13 -37.80 -34.16
N ALA A 86 5.13 -36.83 -33.22
CA ALA A 86 5.36 -37.07 -31.80
C ALA A 86 4.16 -37.72 -31.07
N LYS A 87 3.01 -37.87 -31.73
CA LYS A 87 1.75 -38.36 -31.15
C LYS A 87 1.26 -37.49 -29.99
N ALA A 88 1.24 -36.17 -30.18
CA ALA A 88 0.55 -35.26 -29.27
C ALA A 88 -0.92 -35.66 -29.14
N LYS A 89 -1.48 -35.57 -27.92
CA LYS A 89 -2.87 -36.00 -27.65
C LYS A 89 -3.88 -35.07 -28.31
N THR A 90 -3.67 -33.76 -28.17
CA THR A 90 -4.54 -32.71 -28.70
C THR A 90 -3.72 -31.45 -28.89
N ILE A 91 -3.97 -30.68 -29.96
CA ILE A 91 -3.23 -29.46 -30.29
C ILE A 91 -4.22 -28.30 -30.34
N GLY A 92 -4.09 -27.32 -29.45
CA GLY A 92 -4.88 -26.10 -29.46
C GLY A 92 -4.10 -24.93 -30.05
N TYR A 93 -4.52 -24.44 -31.21
CA TYR A 93 -4.00 -23.16 -31.73
C TYR A 93 -4.80 -22.00 -31.15
N MET A 94 -4.11 -21.00 -30.62
CA MET A 94 -4.70 -19.72 -30.21
C MET A 94 -4.46 -18.62 -31.25
N VAL A 95 -4.04 -18.99 -32.46
CA VAL A 95 -3.79 -18.08 -33.58
C VAL A 95 -5.06 -17.92 -34.40
N PHE A 96 -5.39 -16.68 -34.75
CA PHE A 96 -6.56 -16.36 -35.56
C PHE A 96 -6.29 -16.58 -37.04
N PHE A 97 -6.94 -17.60 -37.61
CA PHE A 97 -6.87 -17.93 -39.03
C PHE A 97 -8.15 -17.51 -39.78
N SER A 98 -8.63 -16.29 -39.51
CA SER A 98 -9.90 -15.76 -40.04
C SER A 98 -9.82 -15.24 -41.47
N GLU A 99 -8.61 -14.95 -41.95
CA GLU A 99 -8.39 -14.40 -43.29
C GLU A 99 -7.57 -15.38 -44.14
N PRO A 100 -7.91 -15.52 -45.44
CA PRO A 100 -7.10 -16.29 -46.38
C PRO A 100 -5.71 -15.68 -46.56
N GLN A 101 -4.68 -16.52 -46.56
CA GLN A 101 -3.30 -16.14 -46.89
C GLN A 101 -2.97 -16.64 -48.31
N VAL A 102 -3.41 -15.86 -49.30
CA VAL A 102 -3.18 -16.18 -50.72
C VAL A 102 -1.86 -15.57 -51.18
N ASP A 103 -0.93 -16.41 -51.63
CA ASP A 103 0.29 -15.96 -52.28
C ASP A 103 -0.03 -15.26 -53.61
N ALA A 104 0.58 -14.10 -53.87
CA ALA A 104 0.33 -13.35 -55.11
C ALA A 104 0.67 -14.18 -56.37
N GLY A 105 1.69 -15.05 -56.27
CA GLY A 105 2.06 -15.98 -57.33
C GLY A 105 0.97 -17.00 -57.63
N LEU A 106 0.23 -17.47 -56.63
CA LEU A 106 -0.86 -18.45 -56.83
C LEU A 106 -1.94 -17.91 -57.77
N VAL A 107 -2.25 -16.61 -57.69
CA VAL A 107 -3.22 -15.97 -58.58
C VAL A 107 -2.77 -16.06 -60.04
N TYR A 108 -1.49 -15.87 -60.32
CA TYR A 108 -0.95 -15.98 -61.68
C TYR A 108 -0.81 -17.43 -62.14
N ILE A 109 -0.43 -18.35 -61.25
CA ILE A 109 -0.39 -19.79 -61.56
C ILE A 109 -1.78 -20.29 -61.93
N ASN A 110 -2.83 -19.89 -61.20
CA ASN A 110 -4.21 -20.25 -61.53
C ASN A 110 -4.61 -19.72 -62.92
N LYS A 111 -4.27 -18.47 -63.23
CA LYS A 111 -4.50 -17.90 -64.58
C LYS A 111 -3.73 -18.65 -65.68
N LEU A 112 -2.49 -19.04 -65.42
CA LEU A 112 -1.70 -19.85 -66.35
C LEU A 112 -2.29 -21.24 -66.52
N SER A 113 -2.80 -21.85 -65.45
CA SER A 113 -3.47 -23.15 -65.49
C SER A 113 -4.77 -23.09 -66.29
N GLU A 114 -5.59 -22.05 -66.12
CA GLU A 114 -6.80 -21.82 -66.92
C GLU A 114 -6.47 -21.60 -68.40
N ALA A 115 -5.48 -20.74 -68.69
CA ALA A 115 -5.04 -20.48 -70.06
C ALA A 115 -4.45 -21.74 -70.72
N PHE A 116 -3.69 -22.54 -69.98
CA PHE A 116 -3.14 -23.81 -70.43
C PHE A 116 -4.25 -24.83 -70.68
N ALA A 117 -5.23 -24.96 -69.79
CA ALA A 117 -6.38 -25.85 -69.96
C ALA A 117 -7.22 -25.52 -71.20
N ALA A 118 -7.33 -24.22 -71.54
CA ALA A 118 -7.99 -23.75 -72.76
C ALA A 118 -7.11 -23.82 -74.02
N SER A 119 -5.82 -24.15 -73.91
CA SER A 119 -4.88 -24.13 -75.01
C SER A 119 -4.92 -25.40 -75.86
N ARG A 120 -4.60 -25.27 -77.16
CA ARG A 120 -4.38 -26.42 -78.05
C ARG A 120 -3.22 -27.31 -77.60
N PHE A 121 -2.31 -26.78 -76.80
CA PHE A 121 -1.17 -27.50 -76.25
C PHE A 121 -1.60 -28.56 -75.21
N LYS A 122 -2.68 -28.30 -74.45
CA LYS A 122 -3.30 -29.33 -73.59
C LYS A 122 -4.04 -30.40 -74.40
N SER A 123 -4.77 -30.00 -75.45
CA SER A 123 -5.53 -30.94 -76.31
C SER A 123 -4.66 -31.98 -77.03
N GLY A 124 -3.36 -31.74 -77.17
CA GLY A 124 -2.43 -32.68 -77.82
C GLY A 124 -2.07 -33.92 -76.99
N ASN A 125 -2.36 -33.95 -75.67
CA ASN A 125 -2.05 -35.04 -74.74
C ASN A 125 -0.64 -35.68 -74.92
N GLY A 126 0.36 -34.84 -75.18
CA GLY A 126 1.76 -35.27 -75.29
C GLY A 126 2.49 -35.24 -73.94
N PRO A 127 3.62 -35.97 -73.80
CA PRO A 127 4.38 -36.04 -72.55
C PRO A 127 4.90 -34.68 -72.04
N GLU A 128 5.16 -33.73 -72.94
CA GLU A 128 5.54 -32.35 -72.57
C GLU A 128 4.38 -31.56 -71.96
N SER A 129 3.16 -31.80 -72.45
CA SER A 129 1.94 -31.17 -71.95
C SER A 129 1.59 -31.68 -70.55
N GLU A 130 1.70 -32.99 -70.32
CA GLU A 130 1.54 -33.61 -69.00
C GLU A 130 2.60 -33.09 -68.00
N ARG A 131 3.85 -32.97 -68.44
CA ARG A 131 4.92 -32.41 -67.60
C ARG A 131 4.66 -30.95 -67.23
N PHE A 132 4.17 -30.14 -68.16
CA PHE A 132 3.86 -28.74 -67.89
C PHE A 132 2.66 -28.60 -66.94
N GLU A 133 1.62 -29.42 -67.13
CA GLU A 133 0.50 -29.50 -66.19
C GLU A 133 0.94 -29.92 -64.79
N ALA A 134 1.82 -30.92 -64.70
CA ALA A 134 2.37 -31.37 -63.42
C ALA A 134 3.14 -30.24 -62.71
N LEU A 135 3.94 -29.45 -63.45
CA LEU A 135 4.65 -28.29 -62.91
C LEU A 135 3.70 -27.19 -62.44
N LEU A 136 2.62 -26.90 -63.19
CA LEU A 136 1.61 -25.93 -62.79
C LEU A 136 0.87 -26.38 -61.51
N ASN A 137 0.51 -27.67 -61.44
CA ASN A 137 -0.13 -28.25 -60.27
C ASN A 137 0.81 -28.25 -59.05
N GLU A 138 2.09 -28.58 -59.24
CA GLU A 138 3.12 -28.53 -58.19
C GLU A 138 3.32 -27.09 -57.68
N ALA A 139 3.39 -26.11 -58.60
CA ALA A 139 3.49 -24.70 -58.24
C ALA A 139 2.25 -24.21 -57.48
N ALA A 140 1.05 -24.57 -57.94
CA ALA A 140 -0.21 -24.23 -57.28
C ALA A 140 -0.28 -24.83 -55.87
N ALA A 141 0.04 -26.11 -55.73
CA ALA A 141 0.08 -26.79 -54.43
C ALA A 141 1.14 -26.19 -53.49
N THR A 142 2.29 -25.79 -54.03
CA THR A 142 3.37 -25.17 -53.25
C THR A 142 2.99 -23.78 -52.74
N LEU A 143 2.31 -22.97 -53.55
CA LEU A 143 1.94 -21.61 -53.19
C LEU A 143 0.63 -21.51 -52.38
N ASN A 144 -0.19 -22.58 -52.37
CA ASN A 144 -1.42 -22.64 -51.59
C ASN A 144 -1.16 -23.07 -50.14
N THR A 145 -0.62 -22.14 -49.35
CA THR A 145 -0.22 -22.41 -47.95
C THR A 145 -1.42 -22.70 -47.02
N ASP A 146 -2.59 -22.10 -47.26
CA ASP A 146 -3.83 -22.40 -46.51
C ASP A 146 -4.28 -23.86 -46.75
N GLN A 147 -4.20 -24.36 -47.99
CA GLN A 147 -4.53 -25.75 -48.28
C GLN A 147 -3.57 -26.72 -47.59
N LYS A 148 -2.26 -26.46 -47.64
CA LYS A 148 -1.24 -27.28 -46.95
C LYS A 148 -1.52 -27.38 -45.45
N LEU A 149 -1.83 -26.26 -44.81
CA LEU A 149 -2.15 -26.25 -43.38
C LEU A 149 -3.46 -26.99 -43.08
N GLY A 150 -4.50 -26.80 -43.90
CA GLY A 150 -5.77 -27.52 -43.76
C GLY A 150 -5.61 -29.04 -43.90
N GLU A 151 -4.80 -29.49 -44.86
CA GLU A 151 -4.44 -30.90 -45.04
C GLU A 151 -3.62 -31.43 -43.85
N SER A 152 -2.69 -30.63 -43.33
CA SER A 152 -1.94 -30.98 -42.12
C SER A 152 -2.85 -31.13 -40.90
N PHE A 153 -3.83 -30.24 -40.71
CA PHE A 153 -4.82 -30.35 -39.64
C PHE A 153 -5.70 -31.59 -39.81
N LYS A 154 -6.17 -31.85 -41.04
CA LYS A 154 -6.96 -33.05 -41.35
C LYS A 154 -6.19 -34.34 -41.07
N LYS A 155 -4.90 -34.38 -41.42
CA LYS A 155 -4.00 -35.51 -41.13
C LYS A 155 -3.78 -35.69 -39.62
N ALA A 156 -3.75 -34.59 -38.86
CA ALA A 156 -3.62 -34.60 -37.41
C ALA A 156 -4.88 -35.15 -36.72
N GLY A 157 -6.07 -34.71 -37.15
CA GLY A 157 -7.37 -35.15 -36.61
C GLY A 157 -7.66 -34.74 -35.16
N ASN A 158 -6.76 -33.97 -34.53
CA ASN A 158 -6.81 -33.56 -33.13
C ASN A 158 -6.43 -32.08 -32.91
N VAL A 159 -6.53 -31.26 -33.96
CA VAL A 159 -6.25 -29.82 -33.90
C VAL A 159 -7.53 -29.05 -33.60
N LEU A 160 -7.46 -28.10 -32.67
CA LEU A 160 -8.57 -27.22 -32.33
C LEU A 160 -8.21 -25.77 -32.67
N LEU A 161 -9.21 -25.04 -33.16
CA LEU A 161 -9.06 -23.66 -33.61
C LEU A 161 -9.95 -22.70 -32.81
N PRO A 162 -9.53 -21.42 -32.67
CA PRO A 162 -10.29 -20.45 -31.90
C PRO A 162 -11.40 -19.81 -32.75
N LEU A 163 -12.49 -19.49 -32.07
CA LEU A 163 -13.56 -18.59 -32.50
C LEU A 163 -13.57 -17.41 -31.53
N VAL A 164 -13.81 -16.18 -31.99
CA VAL A 164 -14.01 -15.05 -31.08
C VAL A 164 -15.25 -14.31 -31.45
N PHE A 165 -16.06 -14.01 -30.43
CA PHE A 165 -17.17 -13.06 -30.55
C PHE A 165 -16.74 -11.69 -30.05
N GLN A 166 -17.21 -10.63 -30.67
CA GLN A 166 -17.13 -9.31 -30.07
C GLN A 166 -18.11 -9.26 -28.90
N GLN A 167 -17.63 -8.90 -27.70
CA GLN A 167 -18.50 -8.76 -26.53
C GLN A 167 -19.43 -7.55 -26.71
N PHE A 168 -20.71 -7.75 -26.40
CA PHE A 168 -21.71 -6.71 -26.47
C PHE A 168 -22.41 -6.58 -25.11
N PRO A 169 -22.47 -5.38 -24.51
CA PRO A 169 -23.01 -5.21 -23.16
C PRO A 169 -24.54 -5.33 -23.08
N PHE A 170 -25.23 -5.39 -24.22
CA PHE A 170 -26.69 -5.45 -24.30
C PHE A 170 -27.15 -6.75 -24.98
N GLU A 171 -28.40 -7.12 -24.77
CA GLU A 171 -29.04 -8.19 -25.54
C GLU A 171 -29.22 -7.76 -27.00
N PRO A 172 -28.75 -8.57 -27.96
CA PRO A 172 -29.11 -8.38 -29.37
C PRO A 172 -30.63 -8.45 -29.52
N GLN A 173 -31.26 -7.39 -30.03
CA GLN A 173 -32.73 -7.30 -30.15
C GLN A 173 -33.29 -7.97 -31.42
N GLY A 174 -32.44 -8.25 -32.41
CA GLY A 174 -32.85 -8.75 -33.73
C GLY A 174 -32.35 -10.15 -34.05
N ASN A 175 -32.25 -10.46 -35.35
CA ASN A 175 -31.55 -11.64 -35.86
C ASN A 175 -30.13 -11.27 -36.30
N PRO A 176 -29.23 -12.26 -36.49
CA PRO A 176 -27.93 -12.03 -37.13
C PRO A 176 -28.04 -11.41 -38.52
N ASP A 177 -27.17 -10.46 -38.84
CA ASP A 177 -27.06 -9.89 -40.20
C ASP A 177 -26.66 -10.95 -41.25
N ARG A 178 -25.86 -11.94 -40.82
CA ARG A 178 -25.46 -13.09 -41.64
C ARG A 178 -25.55 -14.37 -40.82
N PRO A 179 -26.07 -15.47 -41.39
CA PRO A 179 -26.05 -16.77 -40.72
C PRO A 179 -24.60 -17.23 -40.54
N LEU A 180 -24.36 -17.96 -39.45
CA LEU A 180 -23.08 -18.63 -39.25
C LEU A 180 -22.91 -19.78 -40.26
N PRO A 181 -21.69 -20.04 -40.76
CA PRO A 181 -21.43 -21.20 -41.59
C PRO A 181 -21.71 -22.52 -40.87
N ASP A 182 -22.13 -23.56 -41.61
CA ASP A 182 -22.51 -24.86 -41.06
C ASP A 182 -21.39 -25.52 -40.23
N TYR A 183 -20.13 -25.35 -40.64
CA TYR A 183 -18.98 -25.88 -39.90
C TYR A 183 -18.78 -25.19 -38.54
N VAL A 184 -19.19 -23.93 -38.39
CA VAL A 184 -19.20 -23.24 -37.09
C VAL A 184 -20.37 -23.77 -36.26
N LEU A 185 -21.56 -23.83 -36.85
CA LEU A 185 -22.78 -24.32 -36.19
C LEU A 185 -22.65 -25.75 -35.66
N ALA A 186 -21.88 -26.61 -36.32
CA ALA A 186 -21.57 -27.97 -35.87
C ALA A 186 -20.86 -28.04 -34.52
N ASN A 187 -20.26 -26.94 -34.05
CA ASN A 187 -19.60 -26.82 -32.75
C ASN A 187 -20.51 -26.23 -31.65
N GLY A 188 -21.80 -26.01 -31.96
CA GLY A 188 -22.77 -25.51 -30.99
C GLY A 188 -23.19 -26.56 -29.94
N LEU A 189 -23.55 -26.09 -28.75
CA LEU A 189 -24.09 -26.90 -27.66
C LEU A 189 -25.61 -26.88 -27.65
N ALA A 190 -26.19 -28.02 -27.26
CA ALA A 190 -27.57 -28.09 -26.80
C ALA A 190 -27.61 -27.78 -25.29
N LEU A 191 -28.46 -26.84 -24.88
CA LEU A 191 -28.67 -26.54 -23.47
C LEU A 191 -29.86 -27.32 -22.91
N SER A 192 -29.75 -27.67 -21.62
CA SER A 192 -30.84 -28.23 -20.83
C SER A 192 -31.23 -27.24 -19.72
N GLY A 193 -32.53 -26.96 -19.57
CA GLY A 193 -33.06 -25.96 -18.64
C GLY A 193 -33.74 -24.80 -19.35
N LYS A 194 -34.83 -24.27 -18.78
CA LYS A 194 -35.69 -23.21 -19.34
C LYS A 194 -35.68 -21.91 -18.53
N ASP A 195 -34.75 -21.75 -17.58
CA ASP A 195 -34.71 -20.55 -16.76
C ASP A 195 -34.04 -19.41 -17.53
N ALA A 196 -34.86 -18.52 -18.07
CA ALA A 196 -34.45 -17.35 -18.84
C ALA A 196 -33.64 -16.32 -18.03
N ASP A 197 -33.62 -16.47 -16.70
CA ASP A 197 -32.90 -15.58 -15.79
C ASP A 197 -31.38 -15.82 -15.80
N TYR A 198 -30.91 -16.95 -16.33
CA TYR A 198 -29.49 -17.35 -16.34
C TYR A 198 -29.00 -17.57 -17.76
N LEU A 199 -28.47 -16.52 -18.37
CA LEU A 199 -27.99 -16.55 -19.75
C LEU A 199 -26.46 -16.38 -19.82
N PRO A 200 -25.77 -17.17 -20.64
CA PRO A 200 -24.35 -16.93 -20.92
C PRO A 200 -24.13 -15.57 -21.59
N PRO A 201 -22.91 -15.00 -21.45
CA PRO A 201 -22.55 -13.72 -22.05
C PRO A 201 -22.90 -13.67 -23.55
N PRO A 202 -23.56 -12.60 -24.02
CA PRO A 202 -23.87 -12.44 -25.43
C PRO A 202 -22.61 -12.05 -26.22
N GLY A 203 -22.49 -12.64 -27.40
CA GLY A 203 -21.48 -12.33 -28.40
C GLY A 203 -22.12 -11.90 -29.71
N ILE A 204 -21.49 -10.95 -30.41
CA ILE A 204 -21.83 -10.53 -31.77
C ILE A 204 -20.60 -10.60 -32.68
N ASN A 205 -20.76 -10.33 -33.98
CA ASN A 205 -19.66 -10.22 -34.95
C ASN A 205 -18.59 -11.33 -34.82
N PRO A 206 -18.96 -12.60 -35.03
CA PRO A 206 -18.05 -13.72 -34.85
C PRO A 206 -16.92 -13.71 -35.87
N ALA A 207 -15.68 -13.81 -35.38
CA ALA A 207 -14.48 -14.11 -36.16
C ALA A 207 -14.16 -15.61 -36.02
N TYR A 208 -14.34 -16.35 -37.12
CA TYR A 208 -14.11 -17.80 -37.22
C TYR A 208 -12.99 -18.11 -38.22
N PRO A 209 -12.35 -19.29 -38.13
CA PRO A 209 -11.33 -19.72 -39.08
C PRO A 209 -11.90 -19.89 -40.49
N ILE A 210 -11.07 -19.70 -41.51
CA ILE A 210 -11.47 -19.92 -42.91
C ILE A 210 -11.92 -21.38 -43.15
N PRO A 211 -12.86 -21.62 -44.09
CA PRO A 211 -13.44 -22.94 -44.32
C PRO A 211 -12.41 -24.05 -44.58
N GLN A 212 -11.33 -23.75 -45.30
CA GLN A 212 -10.27 -24.70 -45.65
C GLN A 212 -9.57 -25.27 -44.42
N LEU A 213 -9.35 -24.44 -43.40
CA LEU A 213 -8.71 -24.84 -42.15
C LEU A 213 -9.72 -25.44 -41.17
N ALA A 214 -10.93 -24.89 -41.13
CA ALA A 214 -12.02 -25.40 -40.31
C ALA A 214 -12.39 -26.84 -40.67
N ALA A 215 -12.38 -27.20 -41.95
CA ALA A 215 -12.65 -28.56 -42.43
C ALA A 215 -11.61 -29.60 -41.96
N GLY A 216 -10.38 -29.17 -41.67
CA GLY A 216 -9.32 -30.01 -41.11
C GLY A 216 -9.28 -30.01 -39.58
N ALA A 217 -9.95 -29.07 -38.91
CA ALA A 217 -9.99 -28.97 -37.46
C ALA A 217 -10.91 -30.04 -36.84
N ALA A 218 -10.52 -30.55 -35.68
CA ALA A 218 -11.29 -31.51 -34.91
C ALA A 218 -12.47 -30.86 -34.16
N ALA A 219 -12.29 -29.61 -33.70
CA ALA A 219 -13.32 -28.80 -33.08
C ALA A 219 -12.94 -27.31 -33.13
N ILE A 220 -13.94 -26.45 -32.98
CA ILE A 220 -13.79 -25.00 -32.85
C ILE A 220 -14.40 -24.59 -31.52
N GLY A 221 -13.69 -23.77 -30.73
CA GLY A 221 -14.15 -23.27 -29.44
C GLY A 221 -13.87 -21.79 -29.29
N HIS A 222 -14.69 -21.08 -28.51
CA HIS A 222 -14.52 -19.65 -28.35
C HIS A 222 -13.31 -19.29 -27.46
N LEU A 223 -12.65 -18.16 -27.71
CA LEU A 223 -11.49 -17.66 -26.95
C LEU A 223 -11.82 -16.37 -26.19
N ASN A 224 -13.09 -16.14 -25.89
CA ASN A 224 -13.53 -14.92 -25.23
C ASN A 224 -13.04 -14.87 -23.78
N ALA A 225 -12.21 -13.88 -23.47
CA ALA A 225 -11.81 -13.59 -22.09
C ALA A 225 -12.69 -12.46 -21.52
N GLN A 226 -13.07 -12.57 -20.26
CA GLN A 226 -13.72 -11.49 -19.51
C GLN A 226 -12.75 -10.98 -18.44
N GLN A 227 -12.56 -9.66 -18.40
CA GLN A 227 -11.78 -9.00 -17.38
C GLN A 227 -12.71 -8.40 -16.33
N ASP A 228 -12.30 -8.51 -15.08
CA ASP A 228 -12.94 -7.80 -13.98
C ASP A 228 -12.68 -6.29 -14.08
N VAL A 229 -13.38 -5.49 -13.27
CA VAL A 229 -13.24 -4.02 -13.24
C VAL A 229 -11.80 -3.57 -12.95
N ASP A 230 -11.01 -4.40 -12.28
CA ASP A 230 -9.59 -4.15 -11.99
C ASP A 230 -8.63 -4.65 -13.09
N GLY A 231 -9.16 -5.14 -14.21
CA GLY A 231 -8.40 -5.65 -15.36
C GLY A 231 -7.89 -7.08 -15.21
N ALA A 232 -8.12 -7.74 -14.07
CA ALA A 232 -7.69 -9.11 -13.87
C ALA A 232 -8.67 -10.13 -14.44
N THR A 233 -8.13 -11.27 -14.89
CA THR A 233 -8.89 -12.41 -15.43
C THR A 233 -8.93 -13.50 -14.37
N ARG A 234 -10.06 -13.58 -13.66
CA ARG A 234 -10.33 -14.61 -12.64
C ARG A 234 -11.26 -15.71 -13.14
N THR A 235 -12.10 -15.37 -14.10
CA THR A 235 -13.14 -16.24 -14.64
C THR A 235 -12.93 -16.57 -16.11
N GLU A 236 -13.26 -17.79 -16.48
CA GLU A 236 -13.40 -18.24 -17.87
C GLU A 236 -14.89 -18.41 -18.20
N PRO A 237 -15.46 -17.71 -19.20
CA PRO A 237 -16.79 -18.05 -19.70
C PRO A 237 -16.73 -19.39 -20.43
N LEU A 238 -17.36 -20.44 -19.88
CA LEU A 238 -17.33 -21.76 -20.53
C LEU A 238 -18.22 -21.81 -21.78
N ILE A 239 -19.22 -20.93 -21.83
CA ILE A 239 -20.19 -20.85 -22.91
C ILE A 239 -20.39 -19.38 -23.28
N VAL A 240 -20.40 -19.09 -24.57
CA VAL A 240 -20.84 -17.79 -25.11
C VAL A 240 -22.10 -18.01 -25.93
N ARG A 241 -23.06 -17.10 -25.81
CA ARG A 241 -24.30 -17.14 -26.58
C ARG A 241 -24.21 -16.22 -27.79
N TYR A 242 -24.57 -16.73 -28.94
CA TYR A 242 -24.78 -15.98 -30.17
C TYR A 242 -26.24 -16.12 -30.57
N TYR A 243 -27.06 -15.13 -30.21
CA TYR A 243 -28.52 -15.17 -30.36
C TYR A 243 -29.14 -16.43 -29.72
N ASP A 244 -29.65 -17.37 -30.50
CA ASP A 244 -30.26 -18.62 -30.04
C ASP A 244 -29.27 -19.81 -29.96
N LYS A 245 -27.99 -19.58 -30.31
CA LYS A 245 -26.95 -20.60 -30.35
C LYS A 245 -25.96 -20.43 -29.20
N PHE A 246 -25.38 -21.53 -28.76
CA PHE A 246 -24.45 -21.59 -27.63
C PHE A 246 -23.16 -22.25 -28.08
N PHE A 247 -22.02 -21.64 -27.79
CA PHE A 247 -20.71 -22.12 -28.20
C PHE A 247 -19.84 -22.40 -26.98
N PRO A 248 -19.18 -23.56 -26.89
CA PRO A 248 -18.26 -23.89 -25.81
C PRO A 248 -16.93 -23.15 -25.97
N SER A 249 -16.22 -22.92 -24.86
CA SER A 249 -14.87 -22.35 -24.89
C SER A 249 -13.86 -23.32 -25.51
N LEU A 250 -12.76 -22.77 -26.03
CA LEU A 250 -11.64 -23.55 -26.53
C LEU A 250 -11.02 -24.39 -25.41
N SER A 251 -10.99 -23.87 -24.18
CA SER A 251 -10.52 -24.60 -22.99
C SER A 251 -11.37 -25.85 -22.73
N LEU A 252 -12.70 -25.74 -22.84
CA LEU A 252 -13.62 -26.87 -22.67
C LEU A 252 -13.47 -27.90 -23.80
N GLN A 253 -13.35 -27.44 -25.03
CA GLN A 253 -13.13 -28.30 -26.20
C GLN A 253 -11.79 -29.06 -26.12
N LEU A 254 -10.72 -28.39 -25.66
CA LEU A 254 -9.41 -29.02 -25.44
C LEU A 254 -9.49 -30.11 -24.36
N ALA A 255 -10.14 -29.82 -23.24
CA ALA A 255 -10.37 -30.81 -22.19
C ALA A 255 -11.19 -32.00 -22.70
N ALA A 256 -12.32 -31.76 -23.38
CA ALA A 256 -13.17 -32.80 -23.96
C ALA A 256 -12.40 -33.68 -24.96
N LYS A 257 -11.70 -33.08 -25.93
CA LYS A 257 -10.95 -33.81 -26.94
C LYS A 257 -9.80 -34.62 -26.35
N SER A 258 -9.14 -34.12 -25.30
CA SER A 258 -8.09 -34.85 -24.59
C SER A 258 -8.61 -36.14 -23.93
N LEU A 259 -9.89 -36.18 -23.57
CA LEU A 259 -10.60 -37.34 -23.04
C LEU A 259 -11.27 -38.21 -24.13
N ASN A 260 -11.02 -37.90 -25.41
CA ASN A 260 -11.67 -38.50 -26.59
C ASN A 260 -13.19 -38.27 -26.65
N LEU A 261 -13.66 -37.16 -26.09
CA LEU A 261 -15.07 -36.76 -26.16
C LEU A 261 -15.29 -35.80 -27.34
N GLN A 262 -16.53 -35.75 -27.82
CA GLN A 262 -17.01 -34.84 -28.86
C GLN A 262 -17.87 -33.73 -28.24
N VAL A 263 -18.21 -32.71 -29.05
CA VAL A 263 -19.07 -31.60 -28.62
C VAL A 263 -20.43 -32.09 -28.11
N SER A 264 -20.97 -33.17 -28.69
CA SER A 264 -22.22 -33.80 -28.26
C SER A 264 -22.18 -34.41 -26.86
N ASP A 265 -20.99 -34.70 -26.34
CA ASP A 265 -20.79 -35.24 -24.99
C ASP A 265 -20.68 -34.14 -23.92
N ILE A 266 -20.73 -32.88 -24.35
CA ILE A 266 -20.77 -31.71 -23.49
C ILE A 266 -22.23 -31.35 -23.26
N GLN A 267 -22.66 -31.36 -22.00
CA GLN A 267 -24.01 -31.01 -21.59
C GLN A 267 -23.94 -29.84 -20.64
N ALA A 268 -24.77 -28.82 -20.84
CA ALA A 268 -24.79 -27.66 -19.98
C ALA A 268 -26.17 -27.47 -19.35
N LYS A 269 -26.15 -27.20 -18.05
CA LYS A 269 -27.32 -26.82 -17.26
C LYS A 269 -27.15 -25.37 -16.84
N LEU A 270 -28.03 -24.51 -17.36
CA LEU A 270 -27.96 -23.07 -17.18
C LEU A 270 -27.90 -22.67 -15.69
N GLY A 271 -26.96 -21.78 -15.37
CA GLY A 271 -26.74 -21.23 -14.03
C GLY A 271 -26.18 -22.20 -12.98
N GLU A 272 -25.82 -23.43 -13.37
CA GLU A 272 -25.39 -24.46 -12.42
C GLU A 272 -24.04 -25.12 -12.77
N GLU A 273 -23.98 -25.80 -13.92
CA GLU A 273 -22.80 -26.59 -14.28
C GLU A 273 -22.72 -26.91 -15.78
N VAL A 274 -21.50 -27.18 -16.23
CA VAL A 274 -21.18 -27.76 -17.53
C VAL A 274 -20.54 -29.13 -17.29
N ARG A 275 -21.15 -30.17 -17.85
CA ARG A 275 -20.67 -31.55 -17.81
C ARG A 275 -19.89 -31.88 -19.08
N VAL A 276 -18.71 -32.45 -18.90
CA VAL A 276 -17.86 -32.96 -19.99
C VAL A 276 -17.65 -34.45 -19.75
N GLY A 277 -18.51 -35.28 -20.32
CA GLY A 277 -18.56 -36.71 -20.00
C GLY A 277 -18.87 -36.94 -18.51
N LYS A 278 -17.85 -37.34 -17.73
CA LYS A 278 -17.96 -37.56 -16.27
C LYS A 278 -17.54 -36.34 -15.44
N LEU A 279 -16.79 -35.41 -16.03
CA LEU A 279 -16.33 -34.21 -15.33
C LEU A 279 -17.51 -33.25 -15.13
N ARG A 280 -17.57 -32.61 -13.97
CA ARG A 280 -18.61 -31.62 -13.63
C ARG A 280 -17.95 -30.29 -13.30
N VAL A 281 -18.02 -29.35 -14.22
CA VAL A 281 -17.50 -27.99 -14.02
C VAL A 281 -18.63 -27.12 -13.51
N ARG A 282 -18.60 -26.76 -12.22
CA ARG A 282 -19.61 -25.88 -11.63
C ARG A 282 -19.37 -24.46 -12.10
N THR A 283 -20.45 -23.74 -12.40
CA THR A 283 -20.39 -22.38 -12.91
C THR A 283 -21.16 -21.42 -12.03
N ASP A 284 -20.95 -20.14 -12.26
CA ASP A 284 -21.83 -19.09 -11.79
C ASP A 284 -23.10 -18.96 -12.69
N PRO A 285 -24.03 -18.06 -12.34
CA PRO A 285 -25.24 -17.77 -13.11
C PRO A 285 -25.01 -17.49 -14.60
N GLU A 286 -23.87 -16.88 -14.96
CA GLU A 286 -23.50 -16.55 -16.35
C GLU A 286 -22.66 -17.65 -17.02
N MET A 287 -22.64 -18.88 -16.49
CA MET A 287 -21.89 -20.02 -17.03
C MET A 287 -20.36 -19.79 -17.06
N ARG A 288 -19.84 -19.02 -16.11
CA ARG A 288 -18.40 -18.78 -15.94
C ARG A 288 -17.83 -19.68 -14.85
N MET A 289 -16.59 -20.12 -15.06
CA MET A 289 -15.80 -20.88 -14.10
C MET A 289 -14.76 -19.97 -13.47
N TYR A 290 -14.64 -19.95 -12.15
CA TYR A 290 -13.52 -19.29 -11.48
C TYR A 290 -12.27 -20.18 -11.56
N THR A 291 -11.38 -19.84 -12.49
CA THR A 291 -10.20 -20.64 -12.83
C THR A 291 -9.24 -20.73 -11.64
N PHE A 292 -8.72 -21.94 -11.38
CA PHE A 292 -7.63 -22.12 -10.44
C PHE A 292 -6.29 -21.84 -11.12
N PHE A 293 -5.53 -20.90 -10.57
CA PHE A 293 -4.22 -20.55 -11.08
C PHE A 293 -3.13 -21.20 -10.22
N TYR A 294 -2.44 -22.18 -10.79
CA TYR A 294 -1.33 -22.93 -10.17
C TYR A 294 -0.07 -22.06 -10.04
N ALA A 295 0.39 -21.81 -8.82
CA ALA A 295 1.65 -21.09 -8.59
C ALA A 295 2.87 -21.97 -8.91
N ASP A 296 4.00 -21.32 -9.23
CA ASP A 296 5.29 -21.97 -9.38
C ASP A 296 5.74 -22.60 -8.06
N ARG A 297 6.42 -23.75 -8.14
CA ARG A 297 6.80 -24.54 -6.96
C ARG A 297 8.25 -24.98 -7.03
N ASP A 298 8.99 -24.76 -5.95
CA ASP A 298 10.39 -25.18 -5.81
C ASP A 298 11.29 -24.69 -6.97
N GLY A 299 11.02 -23.48 -7.47
CA GLY A 299 11.72 -22.88 -8.61
C GLY A 299 11.35 -23.47 -9.98
N LYS A 300 10.34 -24.35 -10.05
CA LYS A 300 9.82 -24.92 -11.30
C LYS A 300 8.51 -24.24 -11.70
N PRO A 301 8.35 -23.86 -12.97
CA PRO A 301 7.10 -23.28 -13.45
C PRO A 301 5.96 -24.30 -13.38
N ALA A 302 4.74 -23.83 -13.15
CA ALA A 302 3.55 -24.69 -13.10
C ALA A 302 3.35 -25.51 -14.39
N PHE A 303 3.69 -24.92 -15.54
CA PHE A 303 3.63 -25.57 -16.85
C PHE A 303 4.96 -25.42 -17.59
N THR A 304 5.30 -26.42 -18.39
CA THR A 304 6.47 -26.31 -19.27
C THR A 304 6.13 -25.42 -20.46
N VAL A 305 6.86 -24.31 -20.60
CA VAL A 305 6.75 -23.38 -21.72
C VAL A 305 8.00 -23.51 -22.59
N ASP A 306 7.81 -23.87 -23.86
CA ASP A 306 8.88 -24.07 -24.84
C ASP A 306 8.78 -23.04 -25.97
N SER A 307 9.90 -22.54 -26.46
CA SER A 307 9.94 -21.62 -27.60
C SER A 307 9.47 -22.31 -28.89
N PHE A 308 8.60 -21.67 -29.67
CA PHE A 308 8.12 -22.19 -30.95
C PHE A 308 9.29 -22.52 -31.89
N PHE A 309 10.29 -21.65 -31.98
CA PHE A 309 11.46 -21.86 -32.84
C PHE A 309 12.32 -23.05 -32.40
N ASP A 310 12.52 -23.24 -31.10
CA ASP A 310 13.31 -24.36 -30.58
C ASP A 310 12.64 -25.72 -30.88
N VAL A 311 11.31 -25.77 -30.87
CA VAL A 311 10.55 -26.96 -31.31
C VAL A 311 10.60 -27.11 -32.83
N TYR A 312 10.40 -26.01 -33.56
CA TYR A 312 10.36 -25.99 -35.03
C TYR A 312 11.69 -26.43 -35.67
N THR A 313 12.82 -26.12 -35.04
CA THR A 313 14.17 -26.50 -35.48
C THR A 313 14.64 -27.87 -34.97
N GLY A 314 13.89 -28.48 -34.04
CA GLY A 314 14.24 -29.77 -33.43
C GLY A 314 15.26 -29.69 -32.30
N LYS A 315 15.60 -28.50 -31.80
CA LYS A 315 16.43 -28.32 -30.60
C LYS A 315 15.76 -28.93 -29.36
N ILE A 316 14.44 -28.85 -29.29
CA ILE A 316 13.63 -29.58 -28.31
C ILE A 316 13.11 -30.87 -28.98
N PRO A 317 13.42 -32.06 -28.44
CA PRO A 317 12.95 -33.32 -29.02
C PRO A 317 11.42 -33.39 -29.02
N ALA A 318 10.83 -33.68 -30.20
CA ALA A 318 9.39 -33.76 -30.38
C ALA A 318 8.72 -34.81 -29.45
N ALA A 319 9.45 -35.87 -29.08
CA ALA A 319 9.00 -36.89 -28.13
C ALA A 319 8.54 -36.33 -26.76
N LYS A 320 8.99 -35.11 -26.38
CA LYS A 320 8.51 -34.41 -25.18
C LYS A 320 7.00 -34.18 -25.16
N TYR A 321 6.36 -34.10 -26.33
CA TYR A 321 4.94 -33.79 -26.51
C TYR A 321 4.05 -35.03 -26.66
N GLN A 322 4.62 -36.23 -26.60
CA GLN A 322 3.85 -37.47 -26.70
C GLN A 322 2.77 -37.55 -25.62
N ASP A 323 1.54 -37.88 -26.03
CA ASP A 323 0.36 -38.00 -25.15
C ASP A 323 0.03 -36.74 -24.32
N LYS A 324 0.54 -35.57 -24.72
CA LYS A 324 0.26 -34.28 -24.08
C LYS A 324 -0.75 -33.43 -24.85
N ILE A 325 -1.46 -32.59 -24.11
CA ILE A 325 -2.24 -31.47 -24.63
C ILE A 325 -1.24 -30.34 -24.90
N VAL A 326 -1.14 -29.93 -26.16
CA VAL A 326 -0.21 -28.90 -26.60
C VAL A 326 -0.99 -27.63 -26.91
N VAL A 327 -0.68 -26.55 -26.22
CA VAL A 327 -1.28 -25.22 -26.46
C VAL A 327 -0.26 -24.34 -27.16
N ILE A 328 -0.60 -23.82 -28.34
CA ILE A 328 0.26 -22.95 -29.14
C ILE A 328 -0.34 -21.55 -29.14
N GLY A 329 0.39 -20.56 -28.61
CA GLY A 329 -0.13 -19.21 -28.52
C GLY A 329 0.91 -18.13 -28.26
N ALA A 330 0.46 -16.88 -28.36
CA ALA A 330 1.30 -15.70 -28.20
C ALA A 330 1.81 -15.54 -26.76
N SER A 331 3.10 -15.21 -26.64
CA SER A 331 3.76 -14.81 -25.39
C SER A 331 4.66 -13.59 -25.54
N ALA A 332 5.10 -13.30 -26.78
CA ALA A 332 5.85 -12.12 -27.16
C ALA A 332 5.08 -10.82 -26.88
N ALA A 333 5.81 -9.77 -26.49
CA ALA A 333 5.24 -8.46 -26.26
C ALA A 333 4.68 -7.88 -27.58
N GLY A 334 3.44 -7.36 -27.55
CA GLY A 334 2.79 -6.77 -28.72
C GLY A 334 2.16 -7.77 -29.70
N VAL A 335 2.28 -9.08 -29.47
CA VAL A 335 1.58 -10.12 -30.26
C VAL A 335 0.32 -10.61 -29.55
N GLY A 336 0.42 -10.85 -28.24
CA GLY A 336 -0.71 -11.20 -27.38
C GLY A 336 -0.92 -10.18 -26.28
N ILE A 337 -2.15 -10.06 -25.78
CA ILE A 337 -2.45 -9.23 -24.62
C ILE A 337 -2.19 -10.08 -23.37
N SER A 338 -1.16 -9.71 -22.60
CA SER A 338 -0.90 -10.37 -21.31
C SER A 338 -2.03 -10.03 -20.32
N GLN A 339 -2.40 -11.01 -19.50
CA GLN A 339 -3.50 -10.91 -18.57
C GLN A 339 -2.98 -10.84 -17.14
N VAL A 340 -3.60 -9.98 -16.32
CA VAL A 340 -3.39 -9.99 -14.87
C VAL A 340 -4.17 -11.17 -14.31
N THR A 341 -3.52 -12.02 -13.52
CA THR A 341 -4.13 -13.20 -12.90
C THR A 341 -3.95 -13.14 -11.39
N PRO A 342 -4.72 -13.91 -10.60
CA PRO A 342 -4.54 -13.97 -9.14
C PRO A 342 -3.11 -14.25 -8.69
N ILE A 343 -2.33 -15.02 -9.45
CA ILE A 343 -0.95 -15.42 -9.07
C ILE A 343 0.14 -14.54 -9.66
N ALA A 344 -0.10 -13.88 -10.80
CA ALA A 344 0.93 -13.13 -11.53
C ALA A 344 0.34 -11.88 -12.22
N PRO A 345 1.07 -10.75 -12.20
CA PRO A 345 0.62 -9.49 -12.82
C PRO A 345 0.70 -9.51 -14.35
N SER A 346 1.37 -10.50 -14.95
CA SER A 346 1.47 -10.64 -16.40
C SER A 346 1.58 -12.12 -16.76
N THR A 347 0.52 -12.66 -17.36
CA THR A 347 0.42 -14.06 -17.80
C THR A 347 0.07 -14.07 -19.28
N SER A 348 0.82 -14.85 -20.09
CA SER A 348 0.51 -14.97 -21.51
C SER A 348 -0.82 -15.71 -21.74
N PRO A 349 -1.58 -15.40 -22.81
CA PRO A 349 -2.83 -16.12 -23.12
C PRO A 349 -2.65 -17.64 -23.19
N ALA A 350 -1.53 -18.11 -23.76
CA ALA A 350 -1.22 -19.53 -23.87
C ALA A 350 -1.05 -20.20 -22.50
N LEU A 351 -0.42 -19.49 -21.55
CA LEU A 351 -0.27 -19.96 -20.19
C LEU A 351 -1.60 -19.91 -19.43
N THR A 352 -2.41 -18.85 -19.59
CA THR A 352 -3.78 -18.80 -19.03
C THR A 352 -4.61 -19.98 -19.51
N MET A 353 -4.57 -20.29 -20.80
CA MET A 353 -5.27 -21.45 -21.37
C MET A 353 -4.83 -22.76 -20.72
N ALA A 354 -3.54 -22.95 -20.44
CA ALA A 354 -3.04 -24.12 -19.72
C ALA A 354 -3.59 -24.20 -18.28
N HIS A 355 -3.66 -23.09 -17.55
CA HIS A 355 -4.32 -23.02 -16.24
C HIS A 355 -5.80 -23.44 -16.32
N THR A 356 -6.54 -22.90 -17.28
CA THR A 356 -7.97 -23.19 -17.46
C THR A 356 -8.22 -24.66 -17.84
N VAL A 357 -7.47 -25.21 -18.79
CA VAL A 357 -7.60 -26.62 -19.19
C VAL A 357 -7.23 -27.55 -18.03
N SER A 358 -6.16 -27.24 -17.28
CA SER A 358 -5.79 -28.01 -16.09
C SER A 358 -6.89 -27.95 -15.03
N SER A 359 -7.47 -26.78 -14.79
CA SER A 359 -8.57 -26.57 -13.84
C SER A 359 -9.78 -27.44 -14.19
N ILE A 360 -10.16 -27.51 -15.46
CA ILE A 360 -11.27 -28.37 -15.93
C ILE A 360 -10.93 -29.86 -15.71
N LEU A 361 -9.74 -30.31 -16.12
CA LEU A 361 -9.37 -31.74 -16.06
C LEU A 361 -9.15 -32.25 -14.63
N LYS A 362 -8.72 -31.38 -13.71
CA LYS A 362 -8.52 -31.71 -12.30
C LYS A 362 -9.74 -31.45 -11.42
N GLU A 363 -10.76 -30.78 -11.96
CA GLU A 363 -11.87 -30.20 -11.19
C GLU A 363 -11.40 -29.21 -10.10
N ASP A 364 -10.27 -28.55 -10.34
CA ASP A 364 -9.70 -27.50 -9.50
C ASP A 364 -10.25 -26.15 -10.00
N PHE A 365 -11.38 -25.70 -9.45
CA PHE A 365 -11.95 -24.38 -9.72
C PHE A 365 -12.71 -23.87 -8.50
N PHE A 366 -12.84 -22.56 -8.36
CA PHE A 366 -13.59 -21.98 -7.27
C PHE A 366 -15.09 -21.94 -7.58
N VAL A 367 -15.91 -22.18 -6.57
CA VAL A 367 -17.35 -22.12 -6.70
C VAL A 367 -17.90 -21.06 -5.75
N ALA A 368 -18.71 -20.16 -6.30
CA ALA A 368 -19.59 -19.27 -5.54
C ALA A 368 -21.03 -19.81 -5.66
N PRO A 369 -21.50 -20.65 -4.73
CA PRO A 369 -22.82 -21.27 -4.86
C PRO A 369 -23.93 -20.21 -4.81
N THR A 370 -25.01 -20.39 -5.57
CA THR A 370 -26.15 -19.44 -5.56
C THR A 370 -26.79 -19.27 -4.18
N TRP A 371 -26.74 -20.31 -3.32
CA TRP A 371 -27.20 -20.22 -1.95
C TRP A 371 -26.29 -19.38 -1.03
N SER A 372 -25.03 -19.13 -1.42
CA SER A 372 -24.07 -18.36 -0.60
C SER A 372 -24.58 -16.96 -0.31
N VAL A 373 -25.29 -16.34 -1.27
CA VAL A 373 -25.90 -15.01 -1.12
C VAL A 373 -26.78 -14.92 0.13
N TRP A 374 -27.51 -15.98 0.46
CA TRP A 374 -28.34 -16.01 1.67
C TRP A 374 -27.52 -16.14 2.95
N ILE A 375 -26.47 -16.97 2.92
CA ILE A 375 -25.54 -17.13 4.05
C ILE A 375 -24.76 -15.82 4.29
N GLU A 376 -24.28 -15.17 3.24
CA GLU A 376 -23.57 -13.89 3.30
C GLU A 376 -24.45 -12.80 3.93
N LYS A 377 -25.72 -12.69 3.49
CA LYS A 377 -26.70 -11.77 4.09
C LYS A 377 -27.02 -12.12 5.53
N LEU A 378 -27.15 -13.40 5.87
CA LEU A 378 -27.39 -13.85 7.23
C LEU A 378 -26.22 -13.50 8.16
N VAL A 379 -24.98 -13.77 7.72
CA VAL A 379 -23.77 -13.43 8.48
C VAL A 379 -23.67 -11.92 8.66
N PHE A 380 -23.92 -11.14 7.61
CA PHE A 380 -23.97 -9.68 7.70
C PHE A 380 -25.01 -9.21 8.72
N LEU A 381 -26.22 -9.77 8.69
CA LEU A 381 -27.29 -9.46 9.63
C LEU A 381 -26.88 -9.80 11.08
N LEU A 382 -26.26 -10.95 11.30
CA LEU A 382 -25.79 -11.37 12.63
C LEU A 382 -24.72 -10.40 13.17
N VAL A 383 -23.79 -9.96 12.32
CA VAL A 383 -22.81 -8.92 12.68
C VAL A 383 -23.50 -7.60 13.00
N ALA A 384 -24.50 -7.19 12.22
CA ALA A 384 -25.27 -5.98 12.49
C ALA A 384 -26.01 -6.07 13.84
N VAL A 385 -26.69 -7.19 14.13
CA VAL A 385 -27.37 -7.43 15.40
C VAL A 385 -26.38 -7.41 16.56
N TYR A 386 -25.21 -8.02 16.41
CA TYR A 386 -24.14 -7.96 17.40
C TYR A 386 -23.75 -6.51 17.72
N LEU A 387 -23.47 -5.69 16.70
CA LEU A 387 -23.08 -4.29 16.87
C LEU A 387 -24.18 -3.42 17.48
N ILE A 388 -25.44 -3.66 17.11
CA ILE A 388 -26.59 -2.83 17.52
C ILE A 388 -27.08 -3.20 18.92
N ALA A 389 -27.18 -4.50 19.23
CA ALA A 389 -27.87 -4.98 20.42
C ALA A 389 -26.93 -5.50 21.52
N LEU A 390 -25.83 -6.16 21.14
CA LEU A 390 -24.96 -6.83 22.11
C LEU A 390 -23.77 -5.95 22.52
N LEU A 391 -23.05 -5.36 21.56
CA LEU A 391 -21.85 -4.57 21.82
C LEU A 391 -22.08 -3.42 22.82
N PRO A 392 -23.17 -2.62 22.74
CA PRO A 392 -23.41 -1.54 23.70
C PRO A 392 -23.70 -2.01 25.13
N ARG A 393 -24.03 -3.30 25.31
CA ARG A 393 -24.31 -3.90 26.63
C ARG A 393 -23.08 -4.56 27.26
N LEU A 394 -21.99 -4.69 26.51
CA LEU A 394 -20.77 -5.32 26.98
C LEU A 394 -19.81 -4.28 27.56
N LYS A 395 -19.02 -4.70 28.56
CA LYS A 395 -17.86 -3.92 29.01
C LYS A 395 -16.86 -3.78 27.86
N ALA A 396 -16.15 -2.65 27.78
CA ALA A 396 -15.24 -2.34 26.66
C ALA A 396 -14.25 -3.48 26.36
N GLY A 397 -13.57 -4.04 27.37
CA GLY A 397 -12.65 -5.17 27.19
C GLY A 397 -13.31 -6.43 26.65
N MET A 398 -14.49 -6.80 27.17
CA MET A 398 -15.25 -7.95 26.65
C MET A 398 -15.76 -7.70 25.23
N GLY A 399 -16.22 -6.48 24.93
CA GLY A 399 -16.64 -6.09 23.60
C GLY A 399 -15.52 -6.20 22.56
N ALA A 400 -14.31 -5.75 22.92
CA ALA A 400 -13.11 -5.88 22.08
C ALA A 400 -12.73 -7.35 21.82
N ILE A 401 -12.71 -8.19 22.86
CA ILE A 401 -12.40 -9.63 22.72
C ILE A 401 -13.43 -10.34 21.83
N CYS A 402 -14.73 -10.10 22.05
CA CYS A 402 -15.79 -10.68 21.22
C CYS A 402 -15.69 -10.22 19.76
N THR A 403 -15.42 -8.93 19.52
CA THR A 403 -15.23 -8.38 18.17
C THR A 403 -14.01 -9.01 17.49
N ALA A 404 -12.86 -9.09 18.17
CA ALA A 404 -11.65 -9.69 17.64
C ALA A 404 -11.84 -11.18 17.32
N SER A 405 -12.53 -11.92 18.19
CA SER A 405 -12.84 -13.34 17.98
C SER A 405 -13.73 -13.54 16.75
N MET A 406 -14.77 -12.72 16.59
CA MET A 406 -15.65 -12.79 15.42
C MET A 406 -14.91 -12.38 14.13
N PHE A 407 -14.04 -11.39 14.18
CA PHE A 407 -13.19 -11.00 13.05
C PHE A 407 -12.29 -12.15 12.59
N VAL A 408 -11.59 -12.80 13.52
CA VAL A 408 -10.74 -13.96 13.22
C VAL A 408 -11.58 -15.12 12.67
N ALA A 409 -12.76 -15.38 13.25
CA ALA A 409 -13.65 -16.45 12.79
C ALA A 409 -14.15 -16.22 11.35
N LEU A 410 -14.51 -14.99 10.99
CA LEU A 410 -14.96 -14.64 9.63
C LEU A 410 -13.84 -14.80 8.60
N LEU A 411 -12.63 -14.30 8.91
CA LEU A 411 -11.48 -14.45 8.03
C LEU A 411 -11.06 -15.92 7.91
N ALA A 412 -11.03 -16.66 9.01
CA ALA A 412 -10.73 -18.08 9.01
C ALA A 412 -11.76 -18.84 8.17
N ALA A 413 -13.06 -18.57 8.33
CA ALA A 413 -14.09 -19.21 7.52
C ALA A 413 -13.88 -18.93 6.02
N HIS A 414 -13.61 -17.68 5.63
CA HIS A 414 -13.33 -17.32 4.24
C HIS A 414 -12.14 -18.09 3.67
N PHE A 415 -10.96 -18.00 4.31
CA PHE A 415 -9.74 -18.60 3.78
C PHE A 415 -9.70 -20.12 3.89
N VAL A 416 -10.26 -20.72 4.94
CA VAL A 416 -10.31 -22.18 5.10
C VAL A 416 -11.23 -22.81 4.06
N LEU A 417 -12.40 -22.21 3.80
CA LEU A 417 -13.30 -22.71 2.75
C LEU A 417 -12.68 -22.59 1.36
N MET A 418 -11.98 -21.49 1.07
CA MET A 418 -11.25 -21.36 -0.20
C MET A 418 -10.11 -22.38 -0.30
N ALA A 419 -9.28 -22.51 0.72
CA ALA A 419 -8.11 -23.39 0.67
C ALA A 419 -8.47 -24.88 0.63
N THR A 420 -9.54 -25.29 1.32
CA THR A 420 -9.88 -26.72 1.48
C THR A 420 -11.00 -27.17 0.55
N GLN A 421 -12.06 -26.37 0.41
CA GLN A 421 -13.27 -26.72 -0.34
C GLN A 421 -13.36 -26.00 -1.71
N LEU A 422 -12.39 -25.16 -2.06
CA LEU A 422 -12.44 -24.28 -3.23
C LEU A 422 -13.77 -23.49 -3.31
N MET A 423 -14.31 -23.12 -2.14
CA MET A 423 -15.58 -22.40 -2.05
C MET A 423 -15.30 -20.95 -1.69
N TRP A 424 -15.81 -20.04 -2.52
CA TRP A 424 -15.66 -18.61 -2.29
C TRP A 424 -16.94 -18.04 -1.68
N LEU A 425 -16.89 -17.73 -0.39
CA LEU A 425 -17.94 -16.98 0.33
C LEU A 425 -17.51 -15.53 0.48
N GLN A 426 -18.34 -14.58 0.02
CA GLN A 426 -18.03 -13.15 0.06
C GLN A 426 -18.30 -12.57 1.46
N LEU A 427 -17.30 -12.65 2.35
CA LEU A 427 -17.44 -12.28 3.77
C LEU A 427 -16.78 -10.94 4.13
N MET A 428 -16.05 -10.30 3.21
CA MET A 428 -15.39 -9.01 3.45
C MET A 428 -16.38 -7.88 3.73
N ALA A 429 -17.60 -7.93 3.17
CA ALA A 429 -18.66 -6.99 3.54
C ALA A 429 -19.00 -7.06 5.04
N ALA A 430 -19.17 -8.26 5.59
CA ALA A 430 -19.46 -8.48 7.01
C ALA A 430 -18.26 -8.14 7.90
N VAL A 431 -17.04 -8.47 7.46
CA VAL A 431 -15.79 -8.09 8.15
C VAL A 431 -15.65 -6.56 8.21
N THR A 432 -15.93 -5.86 7.12
CA THR A 432 -15.88 -4.40 7.04
C THR A 432 -16.91 -3.76 7.96
N LEU A 433 -18.14 -4.28 7.99
CA LEU A 433 -19.17 -3.87 8.94
C LEU A 433 -18.71 -4.03 10.38
N LEU A 434 -18.12 -5.18 10.72
CA LEU A 434 -17.65 -5.45 12.08
C LEU A 434 -16.60 -4.42 12.53
N VAL A 435 -15.60 -4.15 11.68
CA VAL A 435 -14.49 -3.25 12.00
C VAL A 435 -14.96 -1.79 12.08
N ILE A 436 -15.67 -1.30 11.04
CA ILE A 436 -16.14 0.09 10.99
C ILE A 436 -17.19 0.34 12.06
N GLY A 437 -18.12 -0.59 12.25
CA GLY A 437 -19.16 -0.50 13.26
C GLY A 437 -18.60 -0.45 14.68
N HIS A 438 -17.64 -1.32 15.00
CA HIS A 438 -16.96 -1.30 16.31
C HIS A 438 -16.23 0.03 16.53
N LEU A 439 -15.46 0.49 15.54
CA LEU A 439 -14.71 1.75 15.63
C LEU A 439 -15.64 2.97 15.81
N ALA A 440 -16.73 3.05 15.04
CA ALA A 440 -17.70 4.14 15.14
C ALA A 440 -18.38 4.20 16.52
N LEU A 441 -18.81 3.05 17.05
CA LEU A 441 -19.47 2.96 18.35
C LEU A 441 -18.51 3.27 19.51
N THR A 442 -17.30 2.73 19.49
CA THR A 442 -16.29 3.01 20.52
C THR A 442 -15.86 4.47 20.52
N THR A 443 -15.70 5.08 19.34
CA THR A 443 -15.37 6.51 19.20
C THR A 443 -16.49 7.40 19.75
N LYS A 444 -17.76 7.07 19.46
CA LYS A 444 -18.91 7.77 20.04
C LYS A 444 -18.91 7.67 21.56
N HIS A 445 -18.70 6.48 22.13
CA HIS A 445 -18.63 6.28 23.58
C HIS A 445 -17.53 7.14 24.21
N PHE A 446 -16.35 7.19 23.61
CA PHE A 446 -15.24 8.02 24.08
C PHE A 446 -15.63 9.51 24.11
N LEU A 447 -16.14 10.04 22.99
CA LEU A 447 -16.53 11.45 22.85
C LEU A 447 -17.69 11.87 23.77
N VAL A 448 -18.65 10.96 24.01
CA VAL A 448 -19.76 11.22 24.93
C VAL A 448 -19.29 11.22 26.39
N THR A 449 -18.36 10.33 26.73
CA THR A 449 -17.80 10.23 28.09
C THR A 449 -16.97 11.47 28.43
N GLU A 450 -16.16 11.98 27.50
CA GLU A 450 -15.41 13.24 27.64
C GLU A 450 -16.33 14.44 27.90
N LYS A 451 -17.43 14.57 27.13
CA LYS A 451 -18.41 15.65 27.33
C LYS A 451 -19.13 15.55 28.67
N SER A 452 -19.39 14.35 29.16
CA SER A 452 -19.97 14.14 30.49
C SER A 452 -19.00 14.52 31.61
N LYS A 453 -17.71 14.21 31.44
CA LYS A 453 -16.65 14.58 32.39
C LYS A 453 -16.49 16.10 32.49
N ALA A 454 -16.42 16.79 31.35
CA ALA A 454 -16.35 18.26 31.32
C ALA A 454 -17.55 18.94 32.00
N ARG A 455 -18.77 18.39 31.87
CA ARG A 455 -19.95 18.92 32.56
C ARG A 455 -19.90 18.68 34.08
N SER A 456 -19.46 17.49 34.49
CA SER A 456 -19.25 17.16 35.90
C SER A 456 -18.22 18.07 36.56
N ASP A 457 -17.15 18.43 35.85
CA ASP A 457 -16.10 19.31 36.37
C ASP A 457 -16.62 20.74 36.62
N VAL A 458 -17.52 21.24 35.76
CA VAL A 458 -18.20 22.54 35.94
C VAL A 458 -19.16 22.51 37.14
N ASP A 459 -19.95 21.45 37.29
CA ASP A 459 -20.89 21.30 38.41
C ASP A 459 -20.14 21.17 39.76
N LEU A 460 -18.99 20.48 39.78
CA LEU A 460 -18.10 20.40 40.95
C LEU A 460 -17.51 21.76 41.34
N ALA A 461 -17.09 22.57 40.36
CA ALA A 461 -16.59 23.92 40.61
C ALA A 461 -17.69 24.83 41.23
N GLN A 462 -18.93 24.74 40.77
CA GLN A 462 -20.05 25.48 41.38
C GLN A 462 -20.32 25.04 42.83
N SER A 463 -20.27 23.73 43.10
CA SER A 463 -20.43 23.18 44.44
C SER A 463 -19.36 23.68 45.42
N HIS A 464 -18.08 23.65 45.02
CA HIS A 464 -16.98 24.17 45.83
C HIS A 464 -17.10 25.68 46.11
N ARG A 465 -17.58 26.46 45.13
CA ARG A 465 -17.84 27.90 45.32
C ARG A 465 -18.91 28.17 46.38
N MET A 466 -20.02 27.43 46.35
CA MET A 466 -21.09 27.58 47.35
C MET A 466 -20.64 27.16 48.75
N LEU A 467 -19.90 26.05 48.86
CA LEU A 467 -19.37 25.58 50.15
C LEU A 467 -18.37 26.57 50.75
N GLY A 468 -17.45 27.11 49.93
CA GLY A 468 -16.48 28.11 50.39
C GLY A 468 -17.15 29.38 50.94
N LEU A 469 -18.18 29.88 50.25
CA LEU A 469 -18.98 31.02 50.70
C LEU A 469 -19.73 30.73 52.01
N GLY A 470 -20.31 29.54 52.15
CA GLY A 470 -20.98 29.11 53.37
C GLY A 470 -20.05 29.09 54.59
N TYR A 471 -18.86 28.52 54.44
CA TYR A 471 -17.87 28.48 55.53
C TYR A 471 -17.28 29.87 55.87
N GLN A 472 -17.11 30.74 54.87
CA GLN A 472 -16.69 32.12 55.08
C GLN A 472 -17.72 32.89 55.92
N GLY A 473 -19.01 32.74 55.62
CA GLY A 473 -20.11 33.34 56.39
C GLY A 473 -20.21 32.84 57.84
N GLN A 474 -19.81 31.60 58.10
CA GLN A 474 -19.73 31.02 59.45
C GLN A 474 -18.45 31.40 60.21
N GLY A 475 -17.55 32.18 59.58
CA GLY A 475 -16.28 32.60 60.17
C GLY A 475 -15.18 31.53 60.19
N GLN A 476 -15.39 30.39 59.52
CA GLN A 476 -14.43 29.30 59.33
C GLN A 476 -13.57 29.57 58.09
N LEU A 477 -12.68 30.55 58.20
CA LEU A 477 -11.95 31.12 57.07
C LEU A 477 -10.93 30.14 56.45
N ASP A 478 -10.34 29.24 57.25
CA ASP A 478 -9.39 28.23 56.77
C ASP A 478 -10.06 27.22 55.82
N THR A 479 -11.21 26.69 56.24
CA THR A 479 -12.01 25.77 55.43
C THR A 479 -12.52 26.46 54.16
N ALA A 480 -12.89 27.75 54.25
CA ALA A 480 -13.29 28.53 53.08
C ALA A 480 -12.15 28.67 52.07
N PHE A 481 -10.92 28.93 52.53
CA PHE A 481 -9.74 28.98 51.67
C PHE A 481 -9.48 27.65 50.99
N ASP A 482 -9.65 26.52 51.70
CA ASP A 482 -9.49 25.18 51.16
C ASP A 482 -10.45 24.83 50.01
N TYR A 483 -11.67 25.38 50.03
CA TYR A 483 -12.63 25.22 48.95
C TYR A 483 -12.37 26.20 47.81
N PHE A 484 -12.00 27.45 48.08
CA PHE A 484 -11.71 28.43 47.04
C PHE A 484 -10.43 28.13 46.25
N ARG A 485 -9.38 27.58 46.87
CA ARG A 485 -8.15 27.18 46.15
C ARG A 485 -8.34 26.01 45.19
N LYS A 486 -9.45 25.27 45.30
CA LYS A 486 -9.82 24.18 44.39
C LYS A 486 -10.58 24.67 43.16
N LEU A 487 -10.93 25.96 43.12
CA LEU A 487 -11.59 26.59 41.97
C LEU A 487 -10.53 27.10 40.99
N PRO A 488 -10.79 27.07 39.68
CA PRO A 488 -9.98 27.80 38.72
C PRO A 488 -10.05 29.30 39.04
N VAL A 489 -8.89 29.94 39.18
CA VAL A 489 -8.81 31.36 39.57
C VAL A 489 -9.17 32.25 38.38
N ASP A 490 -10.44 32.61 38.31
CA ASP A 490 -10.95 33.69 37.46
C ASP A 490 -11.11 34.99 38.26
N ASP A 491 -11.40 36.12 37.61
CA ASP A 491 -11.57 37.41 38.30
C ASP A 491 -12.66 37.35 39.39
N SER A 492 -13.67 36.48 39.24
CA SER A 492 -14.77 36.31 40.18
C SER A 492 -14.36 35.54 41.44
N VAL A 493 -13.46 34.56 41.32
CA VAL A 493 -12.86 33.80 42.43
C VAL A 493 -11.75 34.62 43.08
N ALA A 494 -11.00 35.40 42.31
CA ALA A 494 -10.03 36.36 42.83
C ALA A 494 -10.71 37.39 43.77
N ASP A 495 -11.92 37.86 43.43
CA ASP A 495 -12.74 38.69 44.31
C ASP A 495 -13.13 37.99 45.62
N LEU A 496 -13.50 36.70 45.56
CA LEU A 496 -13.84 35.91 46.75
C LEU A 496 -12.62 35.71 47.67
N LEU A 497 -11.48 35.34 47.09
CA LEU A 497 -10.21 35.17 47.80
C LEU A 497 -9.71 36.49 48.38
N TYR A 498 -9.87 37.61 47.65
CA TYR A 498 -9.51 38.93 48.14
C TYR A 498 -10.33 39.31 49.39
N ASN A 499 -11.66 39.11 49.34
CA ASN A 499 -12.51 39.34 50.52
C ASN A 499 -12.16 38.42 51.68
N LEU A 500 -11.85 37.15 51.40
CA LEU A 500 -11.39 36.20 52.42
C LEU A 500 -10.08 36.65 53.08
N ALA A 501 -9.12 37.18 52.30
CA ALA A 501 -7.87 37.73 52.82
C ALA A 501 -8.11 38.94 53.74
N LEU A 502 -9.05 39.82 53.38
CA LEU A 502 -9.47 40.91 54.27
C LEU A 502 -10.10 40.41 55.56
N ASP A 503 -10.87 39.31 55.51
CA ASP A 503 -11.45 38.70 56.71
C ASP A 503 -10.37 38.16 57.66
N PHE A 504 -9.28 37.59 57.11
CA PHE A 504 -8.11 37.18 57.87
C PHE A 504 -7.34 38.38 58.47
N GLU A 505 -7.19 39.49 57.73
CA GLU A 505 -6.60 40.73 58.26
C GLU A 505 -7.42 41.29 59.44
N ARG A 506 -8.75 41.30 59.35
CA ARG A 506 -9.63 41.77 60.44
C ARG A 506 -9.48 40.93 61.72
N LYS A 507 -9.17 39.64 61.60
CA LYS A 507 -8.90 38.73 62.73
C LYS A 507 -7.44 38.73 63.19
N ARG A 508 -6.59 39.63 62.66
CA ARG A 508 -5.13 39.72 62.93
C ARG A 508 -4.35 38.43 62.58
N GLN A 509 -4.86 37.65 61.64
CA GLN A 509 -4.20 36.42 61.16
C GLN A 509 -3.38 36.73 59.90
N PHE A 510 -2.35 37.57 60.04
CA PHE A 510 -1.60 38.13 58.92
C PHE A 510 -0.85 37.07 58.09
N ASN A 511 -0.35 36.00 58.71
CA ASN A 511 0.32 34.90 58.01
C ASN A 511 -0.64 34.17 57.04
N LYS A 512 -1.92 34.06 57.42
CA LYS A 512 -2.96 33.42 56.59
C LYS A 512 -3.45 34.37 55.50
N ALA A 513 -3.65 35.65 55.84
CA ALA A 513 -3.96 36.69 54.86
C ALA A 513 -2.88 36.78 53.76
N GLU A 514 -1.60 36.70 54.16
CA GLU A 514 -0.46 36.65 53.24
C GLU A 514 -0.55 35.45 52.28
N SER A 515 -0.89 34.26 52.79
CA SER A 515 -1.03 33.05 51.96
C SER A 515 -2.15 33.18 50.91
N VAL A 516 -3.25 33.83 51.27
CA VAL A 516 -4.41 34.04 50.38
C VAL A 516 -4.08 35.14 49.35
N PHE A 517 -3.46 36.25 49.77
CA PHE A 517 -3.02 37.31 48.85
C PHE A 517 -1.95 36.82 47.88
N ARG A 518 -1.01 35.97 48.33
CA ARG A 518 -0.02 35.33 47.45
C ARG A 518 -0.72 34.46 46.40
N HIS A 519 -1.69 33.64 46.82
CA HIS A 519 -2.44 32.79 45.89
C HIS A 519 -3.18 33.59 44.81
N VAL A 520 -3.71 34.78 45.13
CA VAL A 520 -4.30 35.70 44.14
C VAL A 520 -3.22 36.36 43.27
N ALA A 521 -2.11 36.81 43.86
CA ALA A 521 -1.02 37.50 43.16
C ALA A 521 -0.28 36.60 42.16
N ASP A 522 -0.13 35.32 42.46
CA ASP A 522 0.51 34.33 41.57
C ASP A 522 -0.28 34.15 40.26
N HIS A 523 -1.59 34.39 40.28
CA HIS A 523 -2.47 34.30 39.11
C HIS A 523 -2.67 35.66 38.43
N ASN A 524 -2.95 36.72 39.19
CA ASN A 524 -3.13 38.07 38.67
C ASN A 524 -2.47 39.11 39.61
N PRO A 525 -1.20 39.48 39.36
CA PRO A 525 -0.46 40.40 40.22
C PRO A 525 -0.97 41.85 40.15
N LYS A 526 -1.79 42.19 39.16
CA LYS A 526 -2.41 43.52 38.99
C LYS A 526 -3.85 43.58 39.53
N PHE A 527 -4.31 42.52 40.20
CA PHE A 527 -5.66 42.49 40.77
C PHE A 527 -5.77 43.45 41.97
N ARG A 528 -6.50 44.56 41.79
CA ARG A 528 -6.72 45.62 42.80
C ARG A 528 -5.39 46.09 43.44
N ASP A 529 -5.33 46.15 44.75
CA ASP A 529 -4.19 46.56 45.60
C ASP A 529 -3.48 45.34 46.22
N VAL A 530 -3.63 44.12 45.66
CA VAL A 530 -3.07 42.88 46.23
C VAL A 530 -1.56 42.95 46.41
N ALA A 531 -0.82 43.57 45.47
CA ALA A 531 0.64 43.71 45.59
C ALA A 531 1.06 44.55 46.80
N GLU A 532 0.33 45.63 47.09
CA GLU A 532 0.57 46.50 48.25
C GLU A 532 0.18 45.81 49.55
N ARG A 533 -0.99 45.15 49.57
CA ARG A 533 -1.49 44.40 50.74
C ARG A 533 -0.65 43.18 51.07
N LEU A 534 -0.15 42.46 50.07
CA LEU A 534 0.77 41.35 50.28
C LEU A 534 2.06 41.82 50.95
N GLY A 535 2.61 42.96 50.53
CA GLY A 535 3.76 43.59 51.19
C GLY A 535 3.47 43.96 52.65
N ARG A 536 2.29 44.51 52.93
CA ARG A 536 1.86 44.87 54.28
C ARG A 536 1.61 43.65 55.18
N ALA A 537 0.91 42.64 54.67
CA ALA A 537 0.62 41.40 55.38
C ALA A 537 1.92 40.65 55.72
N LYS A 538 2.89 40.63 54.80
CA LYS A 538 4.22 40.07 55.00
C LYS A 538 5.01 40.78 56.12
N ALA A 539 5.03 42.11 56.12
CA ALA A 539 5.71 42.89 57.18
C ALA A 539 5.09 42.66 58.57
N MET A 540 3.75 42.53 58.65
CA MET A 540 3.05 42.26 59.92
C MET A 540 3.14 40.79 60.37
N SER A 541 3.25 39.86 59.43
CA SER A 541 3.54 38.42 59.65
C SER A 541 4.92 38.22 60.27
N GLU A 542 5.94 38.87 59.71
CA GLU A 542 7.33 38.79 60.20
C GLU A 542 7.52 39.40 61.61
N THR A 543 6.69 40.38 62.00
CA THR A 543 6.76 41.03 63.32
C THR A 543 6.21 40.16 64.47
N VAL A 544 5.32 39.20 64.18
CA VAL A 544 4.65 38.36 65.20
C VAL A 544 5.46 37.10 65.57
N ILE A 545 6.51 36.76 64.81
CA ILE A 545 7.26 35.50 64.93
C ILE A 545 8.37 35.54 66.03
N LEU A 546 8.63 36.70 66.66
CA LEU A 546 9.71 36.87 67.64
C LEU A 546 9.40 36.47 69.10
N GLY A 547 8.27 35.80 69.39
CA GLY A 547 7.93 35.35 70.74
C GLY A 547 7.20 34.01 70.81
N GLY A 548 7.88 32.99 71.35
CA GLY A 548 7.29 31.73 71.85
C GLY A 548 7.56 30.49 70.99
N GLY A 549 8.28 29.51 71.56
CA GLY A 549 8.72 28.28 70.88
C GLY A 549 7.75 27.08 70.98
N GLY A 550 7.98 26.08 70.12
CA GLY A 550 7.34 24.76 70.17
C GLY A 550 7.25 24.05 68.82
N SER A 551 7.99 22.94 68.69
CA SER A 551 8.22 22.05 67.54
C SER A 551 6.99 21.40 66.87
N HIS A 552 6.99 21.29 65.53
CA HIS A 552 6.48 20.12 64.79
C HIS A 552 7.31 19.87 63.51
N PRO A 553 7.51 18.61 63.09
CA PRO A 553 8.37 18.22 61.98
C PRO A 553 7.58 18.12 60.66
N GLY A 554 8.15 18.60 59.55
CA GLY A 554 7.61 18.36 58.20
C GLY A 554 7.28 19.60 57.37
N GLY A 555 7.87 20.76 57.66
CA GLY A 555 7.73 21.98 56.85
C GLY A 555 9.06 22.39 56.21
N THR A 556 9.02 22.65 54.92
CA THR A 556 10.11 23.20 54.09
C THR A 556 10.84 24.35 54.79
N VAL A 557 12.16 24.21 54.94
CA VAL A 557 13.03 25.24 55.50
C VAL A 557 13.23 26.33 54.45
N ILE A 558 12.58 27.49 54.64
CA ILE A 558 12.97 28.73 53.96
C ILE A 558 14.07 29.37 54.80
N MET A 559 15.32 29.33 54.31
CA MET A 559 16.43 30.14 54.84
C MET A 559 16.27 31.60 54.40
N PRO A 560 16.81 32.58 55.14
CA PRO A 560 16.71 33.98 54.77
C PRO A 560 17.60 34.25 53.56
N GLY A 561 16.99 34.31 52.36
CA GLY A 561 17.72 34.52 51.12
C GLY A 561 16.95 34.17 49.84
N GLY A 562 15.71 34.68 49.67
CA GLY A 562 15.07 34.94 48.37
C GLY A 562 15.22 33.95 47.21
N GLY A 563 15.10 32.63 47.42
CA GLY A 563 15.18 31.62 46.35
C GLY A 563 13.87 30.86 46.18
N VAL A 564 13.21 31.00 45.03
CA VAL A 564 12.17 30.06 44.57
C VAL A 564 12.86 28.75 44.20
N GLU A 565 12.53 27.65 44.88
CA GLU A 565 13.04 26.32 44.51
C GLU A 565 12.41 25.92 43.17
N LYS A 566 13.19 25.98 42.08
CA LYS A 566 12.74 25.58 40.75
C LYS A 566 12.57 24.05 40.69
N PRO A 567 11.58 23.52 39.93
CA PRO A 567 11.32 22.09 39.82
C PRO A 567 12.56 21.31 39.38
N MET A 568 12.75 20.12 39.95
CA MET A 568 13.87 19.22 39.66
C MET A 568 13.39 18.06 38.76
N LEU A 569 14.24 17.63 37.83
CA LEU A 569 14.08 16.40 37.07
C LEU A 569 15.41 15.62 37.08
N GLY A 570 15.39 14.43 37.67
CA GLY A 570 16.56 13.71 38.14
C GLY A 570 17.38 14.57 39.08
N ARG A 571 18.66 14.76 38.74
CA ARG A 571 19.56 15.68 39.47
C ARG A 571 19.53 17.11 38.97
N TYR A 572 18.78 17.42 37.90
CA TYR A 572 18.86 18.69 37.21
C TYR A 572 17.76 19.64 37.63
N GLN A 573 18.11 20.89 37.85
CA GLN A 573 17.14 21.95 38.13
C GLN A 573 16.59 22.49 36.81
N VAL A 574 15.27 22.41 36.60
CA VAL A 574 14.61 22.91 35.39
C VAL A 574 14.47 24.43 35.48
N GLU A 575 14.95 25.15 34.46
CA GLU A 575 14.92 26.61 34.42
C GLU A 575 13.79 27.18 33.57
N LYS A 576 13.60 26.65 32.36
CA LYS A 576 12.53 27.06 31.44
C LYS A 576 12.29 26.01 30.35
N GLU A 577 11.12 26.02 29.73
CA GLU A 577 10.86 25.25 28.51
C GLU A 577 11.57 25.88 27.31
N LEU A 578 12.24 25.06 26.49
CA LEU A 578 12.88 25.47 25.23
C LEU A 578 11.99 25.21 24.01
N GLY A 579 11.15 24.17 24.07
CA GLY A 579 10.17 23.88 23.03
C GLY A 579 9.46 22.54 23.23
N LYS A 580 8.35 22.36 22.51
CA LYS A 580 7.52 21.15 22.52
C LYS A 580 7.51 20.50 21.15
N GLY A 581 7.98 19.26 21.07
CA GLY A 581 8.03 18.45 19.84
C GLY A 581 6.96 17.35 19.80
N ALA A 582 6.96 16.59 18.70
CA ALA A 582 6.01 15.49 18.49
C ALA A 582 6.16 14.31 19.48
N MET A 583 7.34 14.15 20.08
CA MET A 583 7.67 13.05 21.00
C MET A 583 7.90 13.53 22.45
N GLY A 584 7.65 14.79 22.79
CA GLY A 584 7.90 15.29 24.15
C GLY A 584 8.27 16.77 24.27
N VAL A 585 8.57 17.21 25.49
CA VAL A 585 8.98 18.59 25.81
C VAL A 585 10.48 18.65 26.06
N VAL A 586 11.14 19.73 25.63
CA VAL A 586 12.56 19.99 25.89
C VAL A 586 12.69 21.18 26.82
N TYR A 587 13.39 20.99 27.94
CA TYR A 587 13.64 22.00 28.96
C TYR A 587 15.11 22.43 28.98
N LEU A 588 15.36 23.69 29.33
CA LEU A 588 16.65 24.16 29.79
C LEU A 588 16.80 23.77 31.25
N GLY A 589 17.87 23.09 31.60
CA GLY A 589 18.19 22.73 32.98
C GLY A 589 19.60 23.08 33.37
N LYS A 590 19.87 23.00 34.67
CA LYS A 590 21.20 23.20 35.25
C LYS A 590 21.52 22.08 36.21
N ASP A 591 22.70 21.49 36.08
CA ASP A 591 23.26 20.59 37.08
C ASP A 591 23.73 21.43 38.29
N PRO A 592 23.11 21.32 39.47
CA PRO A 592 23.46 22.13 40.62
C PRO A 592 24.81 21.73 41.24
N LYS A 593 25.30 20.51 40.99
CA LYS A 593 26.56 20.02 41.57
C LYS A 593 27.79 20.59 40.86
N ILE A 594 27.73 20.71 39.54
CA ILE A 594 28.85 21.18 38.71
C ILE A 594 28.56 22.51 37.98
N GLY A 595 27.36 23.08 38.15
CA GLY A 595 26.95 24.34 37.55
C GLY A 595 26.72 24.31 36.04
N ARG A 596 26.64 23.11 35.43
CA ARG A 596 26.57 22.92 33.98
C ARG A 596 25.16 23.14 33.45
N VAL A 597 25.03 23.89 32.36
CA VAL A 597 23.75 24.07 31.63
C VAL A 597 23.53 22.89 30.68
N VAL A 598 22.32 22.35 30.67
CA VAL A 598 21.94 21.17 29.88
C VAL A 598 20.57 21.38 29.21
N ALA A 599 20.31 20.65 28.12
CA ALA A 599 18.98 20.48 27.57
C ALA A 599 18.41 19.14 28.05
N ILE A 600 17.15 19.11 28.47
CA ILE A 600 16.49 17.93 29.04
C ILE A 600 15.24 17.61 28.23
N LYS A 601 15.26 16.52 27.47
CA LYS A 601 14.12 16.05 26.67
C LYS A 601 13.33 15.02 27.48
N THR A 602 12.02 15.21 27.62
CA THR A 602 11.14 14.37 28.45
C THR A 602 10.04 13.71 27.63
N MET A 603 9.72 12.44 27.92
CA MET A 603 8.62 11.69 27.31
C MET A 603 7.68 11.13 28.38
N ALA A 604 6.37 11.35 28.20
CA ALA A 604 5.33 10.84 29.09
C ALA A 604 4.84 9.47 28.61
N LEU A 605 5.62 8.44 28.90
CA LEU A 605 5.40 7.10 28.35
C LEU A 605 4.09 6.45 28.85
N SER A 606 3.63 6.79 30.06
CA SER A 606 2.43 6.22 30.69
C SER A 606 1.08 6.69 30.12
N GLN A 607 1.06 7.73 29.29
CA GLN A 607 -0.16 8.27 28.67
C GLN A 607 -0.35 7.79 27.22
N GLU A 608 0.71 7.29 26.58
CA GLU A 608 0.72 6.94 25.16
C GLU A 608 0.66 5.41 24.90
N PHE A 609 0.98 4.59 25.91
CA PHE A 609 1.08 3.14 25.78
C PHE A 609 0.37 2.41 26.93
N GLU A 610 -0.26 1.27 26.62
CA GLU A 610 -0.90 0.40 27.61
C GLU A 610 0.15 -0.29 28.51
N ALA A 611 -0.25 -0.71 29.72
CA ALA A 611 0.66 -1.23 30.74
C ALA A 611 1.55 -2.41 30.28
N ASP A 612 1.05 -3.25 29.36
CA ASP A 612 1.75 -4.44 28.86
C ASP A 612 2.80 -4.12 27.77
N GLU A 613 2.67 -2.98 27.08
CA GLU A 613 3.61 -2.50 26.04
C GLU A 613 4.61 -1.47 26.59
N LEU A 614 4.26 -0.83 27.71
CA LEU A 614 5.04 0.25 28.33
C LEU A 614 6.46 -0.18 28.72
N GLN A 615 6.64 -1.41 29.23
CA GLN A 615 7.95 -1.88 29.68
C GLN A 615 8.91 -2.11 28.50
N ASP A 616 8.44 -2.71 27.39
CA ASP A 616 9.25 -2.96 26.20
C ASP A 616 9.60 -1.66 25.45
N VAL A 617 8.70 -0.67 25.49
CA VAL A 617 8.93 0.69 24.98
C VAL A 617 10.01 1.42 25.81
N LYS A 618 9.92 1.34 27.15
CA LYS A 618 10.91 1.91 28.08
C LYS A 618 12.29 1.29 27.88
N ASP A 619 12.38 -0.04 27.83
CA ASP A 619 13.64 -0.75 27.66
C ASP A 619 14.32 -0.39 26.32
N ARG A 620 13.52 -0.17 25.27
CA ARG A 620 14.02 0.33 23.97
C ARG A 620 14.49 1.78 24.04
N PHE A 621 13.75 2.67 24.72
CA PHE A 621 14.14 4.08 24.91
C PHE A 621 15.50 4.22 25.59
N PHE A 622 15.71 3.52 26.70
CA PHE A 622 16.98 3.59 27.43
C PHE A 622 18.14 2.96 26.68
N ARG A 623 17.89 1.86 25.96
CA ARG A 623 18.91 1.23 25.10
C ARG A 623 19.35 2.12 23.95
N GLU A 624 18.45 2.93 23.41
CA GLU A 624 18.74 3.91 22.36
C GLU A 624 19.52 5.11 22.90
N ALA A 625 19.13 5.63 24.06
CA ALA A 625 19.88 6.67 24.77
C ALA A 625 21.29 6.20 25.15
N GLU A 626 21.45 4.96 25.60
CA GLU A 626 22.75 4.34 25.92
C GLU A 626 23.64 4.22 24.67
N THR A 627 23.05 3.79 23.55
CA THR A 627 23.79 3.61 22.29
C THR A 627 24.25 4.95 21.72
N ALA A 628 23.41 5.98 21.77
CA ALA A 628 23.77 7.33 21.35
C ALA A 628 24.76 8.01 22.32
N GLY A 629 24.68 7.72 23.63
CA GLY A 629 25.59 8.25 24.64
C GLY A 629 27.04 7.76 24.53
N ARG A 630 27.29 6.69 23.76
CA ARG A 630 28.65 6.20 23.45
C ARG A 630 29.36 7.02 22.37
N LEU A 631 28.62 7.86 21.63
CA LEU A 631 29.18 8.66 20.55
C LEU A 631 29.85 9.91 21.12
N ASN A 632 31.13 10.12 20.79
CA ASN A 632 31.85 11.33 21.14
C ASN A 632 32.48 11.93 19.87
N HIS A 633 31.79 12.90 19.29
CA HIS A 633 32.20 13.56 18.05
C HIS A 633 31.85 15.06 18.10
N PRO A 634 32.71 15.96 17.60
CA PRO A 634 32.47 17.41 17.63
C PRO A 634 31.15 17.83 16.96
N HIS A 635 30.70 17.07 15.96
CA HIS A 635 29.45 17.32 15.20
C HIS A 635 28.28 16.43 15.63
N ILE A 636 28.35 15.76 16.79
CA ILE A 636 27.23 15.01 17.39
C ILE A 636 26.92 15.63 18.76
N VAL A 637 25.64 15.76 19.10
CA VAL A 637 25.23 16.22 20.43
C VAL A 637 25.64 15.19 21.48
N THR A 638 26.27 15.63 22.57
CA THR A 638 26.68 14.72 23.65
C THR A 638 25.51 14.48 24.61
N ILE A 639 25.20 13.21 24.87
CA ILE A 639 24.24 12.81 25.92
C ILE A 639 25.02 12.65 27.23
N PHE A 640 24.55 13.29 28.29
CA PHE A 640 25.19 13.27 29.61
C PHE A 640 24.55 12.29 30.59
N ASP A 641 23.24 12.13 30.52
CA ASP A 641 22.46 11.33 31.47
C ASP A 641 21.12 10.92 30.84
N ALA A 642 20.59 9.78 31.25
CA ALA A 642 19.23 9.36 30.92
C ALA A 642 18.64 8.64 32.14
N GLY A 643 17.37 8.88 32.43
CA GLY A 643 16.71 8.32 33.62
C GLY A 643 15.20 8.38 33.58
N GLU A 644 14.58 7.88 34.63
CA GLU A 644 13.14 7.90 34.84
C GLU A 644 12.82 8.58 36.18
N GLU A 645 11.85 9.48 36.19
CA GLU A 645 11.33 10.09 37.41
C GLU A 645 9.85 10.43 37.27
N HIS A 646 9.01 10.05 38.26
CA HIS A 646 7.56 10.32 38.28
C HIS A 646 6.83 9.93 36.97
N ASP A 647 7.12 8.74 36.43
CA ASP A 647 6.58 8.21 35.16
C ASP A 647 6.97 8.99 33.89
N LEU A 648 7.95 9.89 33.98
CA LEU A 648 8.58 10.58 32.85
C LEU A 648 9.98 10.00 32.59
N ALA A 649 10.24 9.58 31.36
CA ALA A 649 11.59 9.27 30.92
C ALA A 649 12.27 10.56 30.44
N TYR A 650 13.53 10.78 30.81
CA TYR A 650 14.30 11.97 30.43
C TYR A 650 15.67 11.62 29.86
N ILE A 651 16.14 12.46 28.93
CA ILE A 651 17.51 12.46 28.43
C ILE A 651 18.09 13.86 28.60
N ALA A 652 19.15 13.98 29.39
CA ALA A 652 19.92 15.21 29.56
C ALA A 652 21.10 15.22 28.58
N MET A 653 21.17 16.25 27.75
CA MET A 653 22.16 16.41 26.69
C MET A 653 22.76 17.81 26.69
N GLU A 654 23.80 17.98 25.89
CA GLU A 654 24.45 19.27 25.64
C GLU A 654 23.44 20.34 25.21
N PHE A 655 23.46 21.50 25.87
CA PHE A 655 22.64 22.64 25.47
C PHE A 655 23.29 23.37 24.29
N LEU A 656 22.57 23.43 23.17
CA LEU A 656 23.01 24.10 21.94
C LEU A 656 22.32 25.47 21.83
N LYS A 657 23.12 26.52 21.61
CA LYS A 657 22.63 27.90 21.48
C LYS A 657 22.14 28.24 20.06
N GLY A 658 22.50 27.44 19.06
CA GLY A 658 22.10 27.60 17.66
C GLY A 658 20.62 27.32 17.38
N LYS A 659 20.22 27.45 16.11
CA LYS A 659 18.88 27.06 15.62
C LYS A 659 19.01 25.84 14.71
N ASP A 660 17.94 25.09 14.55
CA ASP A 660 17.90 24.02 13.55
C ASP A 660 17.90 24.60 12.12
N LEU A 661 18.09 23.76 11.09
CA LEU A 661 18.18 24.21 9.71
C LEU A 661 16.83 24.48 9.03
N THR A 662 15.69 24.20 9.68
CA THR A 662 14.34 24.37 9.12
C THR A 662 14.05 25.78 8.62
N PRO A 663 14.48 26.88 9.27
CA PRO A 663 14.28 28.21 8.73
C PRO A 663 14.92 28.42 7.35
N PHE A 664 15.96 27.64 7.00
CA PHE A 664 16.76 27.80 5.79
C PHE A 664 16.35 26.90 4.63
N ILE A 665 15.16 26.29 4.69
CA ILE A 665 14.63 25.41 3.62
C ILE A 665 13.59 26.08 2.73
N LYS A 666 13.34 27.38 2.94
CA LYS A 666 12.41 28.18 2.12
C LYS A 666 13.21 28.97 1.08
N PRO A 667 12.71 29.10 -0.17
CA PRO A 667 13.41 29.85 -1.22
C PRO A 667 13.87 31.25 -0.79
N ASP A 668 13.07 31.95 0.01
CA ASP A 668 13.35 33.34 0.44
C ASP A 668 14.36 33.46 1.59
N ASN A 669 14.87 32.34 2.13
CA ASN A 669 15.75 32.34 3.30
C ASN A 669 16.84 31.25 3.22
N LEU A 670 17.32 30.91 2.02
CA LEU A 670 18.38 29.91 1.83
C LEU A 670 19.74 30.42 2.37
N LEU A 671 20.56 29.50 2.88
CA LEU A 671 21.95 29.82 3.25
C LEU A 671 22.85 29.93 2.01
N PRO A 672 23.95 30.70 2.08
CA PRO A 672 24.94 30.73 1.00
C PRO A 672 25.48 29.33 0.70
N LEU A 673 25.59 29.00 -0.59
CA LEU A 673 25.98 27.67 -1.06
C LEU A 673 27.27 27.12 -0.40
N PRO A 674 28.38 27.89 -0.27
CA PRO A 674 29.58 27.40 0.40
C PRO A 674 29.33 26.97 1.86
N LYS A 675 28.40 27.66 2.54
CA LYS A 675 28.04 27.34 3.91
C LYS A 675 27.20 26.06 3.99
N VAL A 676 26.24 25.88 3.07
CA VAL A 676 25.47 24.63 2.96
C VAL A 676 26.40 23.43 2.72
N MET A 677 27.34 23.56 1.77
CA MET A 677 28.32 22.50 1.48
C MET A 677 29.19 22.16 2.69
N SER A 678 29.66 23.18 3.42
CA SER A 678 30.43 22.98 4.67
C SER A 678 29.61 22.28 5.77
N ILE A 679 28.34 22.65 5.94
CA ILE A 679 27.44 22.03 6.92
C ILE A 679 27.21 20.55 6.55
N ILE A 680 26.84 20.26 5.31
CA ILE A 680 26.51 18.89 4.88
C ILE A 680 27.74 17.98 4.92
N ALA A 681 28.94 18.46 4.58
CA ALA A 681 30.16 17.67 4.72
C ALA A 681 30.42 17.26 6.19
N ARG A 682 30.27 18.19 7.13
CA ARG A 682 30.44 17.93 8.58
C ARG A 682 29.37 17.00 9.14
N VAL A 683 28.13 17.08 8.64
CA VAL A 683 27.06 16.14 8.98
C VAL A 683 27.36 14.74 8.41
N ALA A 684 27.87 14.64 7.18
CA ALA A 684 28.26 13.37 6.58
C ALA A 684 29.41 12.69 7.36
N GLU A 685 30.40 13.46 7.84
CA GLU A 685 31.45 12.96 8.75
C GLU A 685 30.87 12.43 10.07
N ALA A 686 29.94 13.18 10.68
CA ALA A 686 29.26 12.77 11.90
C ALA A 686 28.49 11.44 11.71
N LEU A 687 27.77 11.30 10.60
CA LEU A 687 27.06 10.06 10.26
C LEU A 687 28.04 8.91 10.03
N SER A 688 29.16 9.16 9.33
CA SER A 688 30.21 8.16 9.13
C SER A 688 30.77 7.64 10.47
N TYR A 689 31.06 8.54 11.41
CA TYR A 689 31.50 8.18 12.76
C TYR A 689 30.44 7.38 13.54
N ALA A 690 29.16 7.74 13.42
CA ALA A 690 28.09 6.97 14.04
C ALA A 690 27.99 5.55 13.44
N HIS A 691 28.07 5.44 12.11
CA HIS A 691 27.97 4.16 11.40
C HIS A 691 29.11 3.20 11.75
N THR A 692 30.35 3.70 11.93
CA THR A 692 31.48 2.86 12.39
C THR A 692 31.31 2.36 13.82
N ASN A 693 30.50 3.04 14.64
CA ASN A 693 30.10 2.62 15.98
C ASN A 693 28.79 1.81 15.98
N ASN A 694 28.32 1.34 14.82
CA ASN A 694 27.07 0.59 14.62
C ASN A 694 25.80 1.35 15.05
N VAL A 695 25.82 2.68 14.99
CA VAL A 695 24.68 3.55 15.27
C VAL A 695 24.17 4.17 13.99
N VAL A 696 22.89 3.95 13.65
CA VAL A 696 22.22 4.53 12.48
C VAL A 696 21.22 5.58 12.97
N HIS A 697 21.18 6.75 12.35
CA HIS A 697 20.38 7.90 12.81
C HIS A 697 18.88 7.73 12.52
N ARG A 698 18.54 7.28 11.31
CA ARG A 698 17.18 6.96 10.79
C ARG A 698 16.22 8.12 10.57
N ASP A 699 16.43 9.27 11.21
CA ASP A 699 15.60 10.49 11.02
C ASP A 699 16.44 11.72 10.65
N VAL A 700 17.29 11.62 9.61
CA VAL A 700 18.11 12.77 9.18
C VAL A 700 17.23 13.77 8.41
N LYS A 701 17.12 14.99 8.93
CA LYS A 701 16.34 16.09 8.35
C LYS A 701 16.81 17.45 8.88
N PRO A 702 16.42 18.59 8.26
CA PRO A 702 16.81 19.94 8.70
C PRO A 702 16.54 20.23 10.19
N ALA A 703 15.42 19.73 10.73
CA ALA A 703 15.04 19.91 12.13
C ALA A 703 15.97 19.22 13.15
N ASN A 704 16.77 18.24 12.70
CA ASN A 704 17.68 17.46 13.56
C ASN A 704 19.16 17.86 13.35
N VAL A 705 19.41 18.98 12.67
CA VAL A 705 20.75 19.55 12.48
C VAL A 705 20.76 20.96 13.05
N MET A 706 21.47 21.14 14.15
CA MET A 706 21.62 22.41 14.83
C MET A 706 22.83 23.17 14.29
N TYR A 707 22.63 24.44 13.98
CA TYR A 707 23.67 25.33 13.47
C TYR A 707 23.68 26.66 14.22
N GLU A 708 24.85 27.02 14.75
CA GLU A 708 25.09 28.32 15.39
C GLU A 708 25.92 29.21 14.46
N LEU A 709 25.31 30.30 13.98
CA LEU A 709 25.91 31.17 12.97
C LEU A 709 27.20 31.85 13.45
N GLU A 710 27.22 32.33 14.70
CA GLU A 710 28.32 33.13 15.26
C GLU A 710 29.58 32.30 15.50
N SER A 711 29.43 31.05 15.96
CA SER A 711 30.54 30.15 16.25
C SER A 711 30.87 29.20 15.09
N ASP A 712 30.09 29.22 14.01
CA ASP A 712 30.12 28.24 12.90
C ASP A 712 30.09 26.79 13.38
N THR A 713 29.35 26.51 14.46
CA THR A 713 29.24 25.16 15.03
C THR A 713 28.03 24.43 14.47
N VAL A 714 28.24 23.21 13.96
CA VAL A 714 27.19 22.29 13.51
C VAL A 714 27.18 21.03 14.36
N LYS A 715 25.98 20.61 14.80
CA LYS A 715 25.79 19.35 15.54
C LYS A 715 24.50 18.65 15.10
N VAL A 716 24.59 17.34 14.94
CA VAL A 716 23.46 16.44 14.69
C VAL A 716 22.85 16.02 16.03
N THR A 717 21.52 16.12 16.13
CA THR A 717 20.73 15.81 17.32
C THR A 717 19.77 14.66 17.07
N ASP A 718 19.18 14.10 18.13
CA ASP A 718 18.11 13.09 18.02
C ASP A 718 18.52 11.79 17.30
N PHE A 719 19.72 11.27 17.61
CA PHE A 719 20.13 9.93 17.20
C PHE A 719 19.19 8.87 17.79
N GLY A 720 18.30 8.36 16.94
CA GLY A 720 17.68 7.05 17.10
C GLY A 720 16.75 6.86 18.29
N ILE A 721 15.97 7.85 18.72
CA ILE A 721 14.84 7.64 19.69
C ILE A 721 13.57 7.07 18.98
N ALA A 722 13.62 6.91 17.65
CA ALA A 722 12.45 6.66 16.81
C ALA A 722 12.03 5.18 16.67
N ARG A 723 12.79 4.20 17.17
CA ARG A 723 12.40 2.78 16.98
C ARG A 723 11.25 2.35 17.90
N ILE A 724 10.96 3.13 18.93
CA ILE A 724 9.82 2.88 19.81
C ILE A 724 8.51 2.95 19.02
N THR A 725 8.45 3.80 17.99
CA THR A 725 7.25 4.01 17.17
C THR A 725 7.23 3.14 15.89
N ASP A 726 8.39 2.68 15.41
CA ASP A 726 8.51 1.90 14.15
C ASP A 726 7.97 0.46 14.25
N SER A 727 7.87 -0.13 15.45
CA SER A 727 7.29 -1.47 15.62
C SER A 727 5.78 -1.45 15.81
N SER A 728 5.18 -0.29 16.08
CA SER A 728 3.73 -0.18 16.14
C SER A 728 3.22 0.14 14.74
N LYS A 729 2.64 -0.86 14.07
CA LYS A 729 1.55 -0.55 13.15
C LYS A 729 0.50 0.13 14.02
N THR A 730 0.45 1.46 14.00
CA THR A 730 -0.67 2.20 14.58
C THR A 730 -1.95 1.60 13.96
N LYS A 731 -3.03 1.50 14.74
CA LYS A 731 -4.32 0.89 14.32
C LYS A 731 -4.95 1.53 13.06
N THR A 732 -4.31 2.56 12.49
CA THR A 732 -4.67 3.32 11.30
C THR A 732 -3.67 3.17 10.12
N GLY A 733 -2.58 2.41 10.25
CA GLY A 733 -1.60 2.21 9.18
C GLY A 733 -0.79 3.45 8.81
N MET A 734 -0.74 4.47 9.68
CA MET A 734 0.05 5.68 9.46
C MET A 734 1.49 5.48 9.94
N VAL A 735 2.44 5.67 9.02
CA VAL A 735 3.87 5.83 9.29
C VAL A 735 4.03 7.08 10.17
N LEU A 736 4.58 6.91 11.38
CA LEU A 736 4.82 8.02 12.29
C LEU A 736 6.08 8.77 11.82
N GLY A 737 5.91 9.83 11.03
CA GLY A 737 7.00 10.68 10.55
C GLY A 737 6.60 11.57 9.39
N THR A 738 7.48 12.48 8.99
CA THR A 738 7.36 13.21 7.71
C THR A 738 8.06 12.36 6.64
N PRO A 739 7.35 11.58 5.81
CA PRO A 739 7.98 10.61 4.91
C PRO A 739 8.87 11.25 3.86
N SER A 740 8.80 12.57 3.67
CA SER A 740 9.57 13.33 2.68
C SER A 740 11.09 13.10 2.73
N TYR A 741 11.67 12.71 3.87
CA TYR A 741 13.11 12.44 4.02
C TYR A 741 13.45 10.95 4.16
N MET A 742 12.45 10.06 4.19
CA MET A 742 12.68 8.62 4.36
C MET A 742 13.28 8.01 3.10
N SER A 743 14.19 7.05 3.30
CA SER A 743 14.75 6.27 2.20
C SER A 743 13.75 5.22 1.64
N PRO A 744 13.91 4.76 0.39
CA PRO A 744 13.09 3.70 -0.19
C PRO A 744 13.03 2.43 0.66
N GLU A 745 14.15 2.05 1.27
CA GLU A 745 14.25 0.88 2.14
C GLU A 745 13.53 1.06 3.47
N GLN A 746 13.49 2.28 4.02
CA GLN A 746 12.68 2.60 5.22
C GLN A 746 11.19 2.48 4.92
N LEU A 747 10.73 3.03 3.79
CA LEU A 747 9.32 2.92 3.37
C LEU A 747 8.90 1.47 3.07
N ALA A 748 9.82 0.66 2.55
CA ALA A 748 9.59 -0.75 2.26
C ALA A 748 9.70 -1.67 3.50
N GLY A 749 10.03 -1.13 4.69
CA GLY A 749 10.25 -1.92 5.91
C GLY A 749 11.43 -2.89 5.82
N LYS A 750 12.40 -2.60 4.94
CA LYS A 750 13.63 -3.41 4.80
C LYS A 750 14.63 -3.04 5.90
N LYS A 751 15.69 -3.83 6.04
CA LYS A 751 16.77 -3.55 7.00
C LYS A 751 17.39 -2.16 6.70
N ILE A 752 17.30 -1.26 7.67
CA ILE A 752 17.84 0.10 7.61
C ILE A 752 19.32 0.06 7.99
N GLU A 753 20.17 0.61 7.13
CA GLU A 753 21.63 0.66 7.29
C GLU A 753 22.14 2.09 7.09
N GLY A 754 23.43 2.36 7.28
CA GLY A 754 23.98 3.71 7.20
C GLY A 754 23.71 4.44 5.87
N ARG A 755 23.56 3.69 4.77
CA ARG A 755 23.20 4.20 3.43
C ARG A 755 21.81 4.84 3.36
N SER A 756 20.93 4.52 4.30
CA SER A 756 19.62 5.16 4.45
C SER A 756 19.78 6.59 4.96
N ASP A 757 20.67 6.82 5.93
CA ASP A 757 20.96 8.17 6.44
C ASP A 757 21.58 9.06 5.36
N LEU A 758 22.40 8.49 4.46
CA LEU A 758 23.00 9.23 3.35
C LEU A 758 21.97 9.66 2.30
N PHE A 759 20.93 8.84 2.06
CA PHE A 759 19.81 9.23 1.22
C PHE A 759 19.04 10.40 1.85
N SER A 760 18.72 10.30 3.14
CA SER A 760 18.04 11.37 3.89
C SER A 760 18.86 12.67 3.95
N LEU A 761 20.19 12.55 4.05
CA LEU A 761 21.10 13.69 3.93
C LEU A 761 21.11 14.28 2.51
N GLY A 762 21.00 13.44 1.48
CA GLY A 762 20.80 13.87 0.08
C GLY A 762 19.51 14.67 -0.12
N VAL A 763 18.40 14.24 0.50
CA VAL A 763 17.13 15.00 0.49
C VAL A 763 17.31 16.35 1.19
N THR A 764 17.99 16.36 2.33
CA THR A 764 18.29 17.58 3.11
C THR A 764 19.15 18.56 2.31
N LEU A 765 20.20 18.06 1.64
CA LEU A 765 21.06 18.85 0.76
C LEU A 765 20.25 19.45 -0.42
N TYR A 766 19.45 18.62 -1.11
CA TYR A 766 18.60 19.05 -2.21
C TYR A 766 17.72 20.23 -1.78
N GLN A 767 17.10 20.13 -0.62
CA GLN A 767 16.18 21.17 -0.14
C GLN A 767 16.89 22.43 0.34
N LEU A 768 18.05 22.32 0.99
CA LEU A 768 18.81 23.48 1.45
C LEU A 768 19.40 24.33 0.32
N VAL A 769 19.56 23.78 -0.88
CA VAL A 769 20.09 24.52 -2.05
C VAL A 769 19.02 24.96 -3.06
N SER A 770 17.79 24.44 -2.94
CA SER A 770 16.68 24.73 -3.86
C SER A 770 15.43 25.31 -3.20
N GLY A 771 15.27 25.14 -1.88
CA GLY A 771 14.04 25.46 -1.13
C GLY A 771 12.88 24.51 -1.37
N HIS A 772 13.07 23.43 -2.13
CA HIS A 772 12.03 22.49 -2.54
C HIS A 772 12.39 21.05 -2.17
N LEU A 773 11.39 20.20 -1.93
CA LEU A 773 11.63 18.76 -1.73
C LEU A 773 11.82 18.05 -3.07
N PRO A 774 12.69 17.01 -3.15
CA PRO A 774 12.93 16.24 -4.37
C PRO A 774 11.73 15.37 -4.81
N PHE A 775 10.83 15.05 -3.88
CA PHE A 775 9.62 14.27 -4.11
C PHE A 775 8.41 14.96 -3.50
N GLN A 776 7.32 15.06 -4.28
CA GLN A 776 6.05 15.66 -3.86
C GLN A 776 4.87 14.85 -4.41
N GLY A 777 3.82 14.66 -3.61
CA GLY A 777 2.59 13.98 -4.02
C GLY A 777 1.36 14.58 -3.33
N ASP A 778 0.22 14.49 -4.00
CA ASP A 778 -1.08 15.02 -3.56
C ASP A 778 -1.69 14.19 -2.42
N SER A 779 -1.16 12.98 -2.19
CA SER A 779 -1.50 12.12 -1.06
C SER A 779 -0.26 11.45 -0.48
N MET A 780 -0.37 10.99 0.76
CA MET A 780 0.72 10.30 1.46
C MET A 780 1.19 9.04 0.73
N ALA A 781 0.23 8.26 0.20
CA ALA A 781 0.53 7.05 -0.58
C ALA A 781 1.28 7.37 -1.88
N GLN A 782 0.90 8.46 -2.55
CA GLN A 782 1.59 8.92 -3.76
C GLN A 782 3.01 9.40 -3.46
N LEU A 783 3.21 10.17 -2.39
CA LEU A 783 4.54 10.59 -1.95
C LEU A 783 5.44 9.38 -1.66
N MET A 784 4.93 8.38 -0.92
CA MET A 784 5.66 7.16 -0.63
C MET A 784 6.01 6.36 -1.90
N PHE A 785 5.05 6.27 -2.85
CA PHE A 785 5.29 5.62 -4.13
C PHE A 785 6.40 6.31 -4.93
N LYS A 786 6.40 7.65 -4.98
CA LYS A 786 7.42 8.43 -5.69
C LYS A 786 8.80 8.28 -5.05
N ILE A 787 8.87 8.33 -3.72
CA ILE A 787 10.11 8.08 -2.99
C ILE A 787 10.62 6.67 -3.29
N ALA A 788 9.75 5.66 -3.38
CA ALA A 788 10.18 4.29 -3.65
C ALA A 788 10.57 4.02 -5.11
N ASN A 789 9.86 4.59 -6.09
CA ASN A 789 9.91 4.12 -7.47
C ASN A 789 10.27 5.19 -8.52
N GLU A 790 9.97 6.48 -8.29
CA GLU A 790 10.18 7.53 -9.29
C GLU A 790 11.51 8.27 -9.08
N PRO A 791 12.19 8.71 -10.15
CA PRO A 791 13.35 9.58 -10.01
C PRO A 791 12.95 10.91 -9.34
N HIS A 792 13.87 11.52 -8.59
CA HIS A 792 13.66 12.88 -8.08
C HIS A 792 13.57 13.89 -9.22
N VAL A 793 12.88 15.01 -8.96
CA VAL A 793 12.88 16.17 -9.85
C VAL A 793 14.31 16.66 -10.04
N ASP A 794 14.67 17.03 -11.26
CA ASP A 794 15.98 17.60 -11.56
C ASP A 794 16.15 18.94 -10.84
N ILE A 795 17.17 19.06 -10.00
CA ILE A 795 17.39 20.24 -9.16
C ILE A 795 17.64 21.51 -9.99
N LEU A 796 18.13 21.36 -11.23
CA LEU A 796 18.38 22.47 -12.14
C LEU A 796 17.09 23.16 -12.58
N THR A 797 15.92 22.53 -12.43
CA THR A 797 14.62 23.19 -12.67
C THR A 797 14.32 24.27 -11.63
N TYR A 798 14.92 24.18 -10.44
CA TYR A 798 14.71 25.13 -9.35
C TYR A 798 15.88 26.10 -9.20
N ASN A 799 17.12 25.64 -9.45
CA ASN A 799 18.31 26.48 -9.36
C ASN A 799 19.32 26.11 -10.45
N ALA A 800 19.26 26.82 -11.59
CA ALA A 800 20.12 26.58 -12.75
C ALA A 800 21.59 26.96 -12.53
N ASN A 801 21.91 27.69 -11.45
CA ASN A 801 23.27 28.17 -11.16
C ASN A 801 24.08 27.21 -10.29
N LEU A 802 23.57 26.01 -10.02
CA LEU A 802 24.26 25.02 -9.20
C LEU A 802 25.47 24.43 -9.94
N PRO A 803 26.63 24.27 -9.27
CA PRO A 803 27.80 23.63 -9.86
C PRO A 803 27.49 22.19 -10.31
N PRO A 804 27.94 21.74 -11.49
CA PRO A 804 27.69 20.38 -11.98
C PRO A 804 28.13 19.29 -10.99
N CYS A 805 29.27 19.49 -10.32
CA CYS A 805 29.75 18.54 -9.31
C CYS A 805 28.79 18.34 -8.13
N LEU A 806 27.99 19.36 -7.79
CA LEU A 806 27.02 19.26 -6.71
C LEU A 806 25.75 18.52 -7.17
N VAL A 807 25.34 18.71 -8.42
CA VAL A 807 24.23 17.97 -9.04
C VAL A 807 24.55 16.48 -9.06
N ASP A 808 25.77 16.10 -9.42
CA ASP A 808 26.21 14.69 -9.42
C ASP A 808 26.18 14.07 -8.01
N ILE A 809 26.60 14.82 -6.99
CA ILE A 809 26.54 14.38 -5.59
C ILE A 809 25.09 14.15 -5.16
N ILE A 810 24.17 15.05 -5.50
CA ILE A 810 22.75 14.94 -5.17
C ILE A 810 22.12 13.73 -5.87
N ASN A 811 22.38 13.57 -7.17
CA ASN A 811 21.91 12.44 -7.97
C ASN A 811 22.40 11.09 -7.41
N LYS A 812 23.68 11.02 -7.02
CA LYS A 812 24.26 9.80 -6.42
C LYS A 812 23.68 9.50 -5.05
N ALA A 813 23.49 10.51 -4.20
CA ALA A 813 22.88 10.33 -2.87
C ALA A 813 21.41 9.89 -2.94
N LEU A 814 20.65 10.37 -3.94
CA LEU A 814 19.22 10.09 -4.12
C LEU A 814 18.93 8.88 -5.04
N SER A 815 19.94 8.09 -5.38
CA SER A 815 19.77 6.84 -6.13
C SER A 815 18.86 5.86 -5.37
N LYS A 816 17.96 5.16 -6.05
CA LYS A 816 17.00 4.26 -5.36
C LYS A 816 17.66 2.99 -4.84
N GLN A 817 18.65 2.46 -5.57
CA GLN A 817 19.41 1.29 -5.16
C GLN A 817 20.49 1.74 -4.16
N PRO A 818 20.55 1.18 -2.93
CA PRO A 818 21.58 1.56 -1.96
C PRO A 818 23.01 1.30 -2.46
N GLU A 819 23.19 0.38 -3.41
CA GLU A 819 24.51 -0.09 -3.83
C GLU A 819 25.19 0.89 -4.79
N THR A 820 24.39 1.76 -5.40
CA THR A 820 24.83 2.82 -6.30
C THR A 820 24.95 4.18 -5.61
N ARG A 821 24.61 4.26 -4.31
CA ARG A 821 24.81 5.47 -3.48
C ARG A 821 26.25 5.55 -2.98
N PHE A 822 26.56 6.64 -2.28
CA PHE A 822 27.73 6.69 -1.40
C PHE A 822 27.66 5.56 -0.37
N GLN A 823 28.77 4.84 -0.19
CA GLN A 823 28.81 3.70 0.74
C GLN A 823 29.12 4.13 2.17
N THR A 824 29.75 5.29 2.34
CA THR A 824 30.08 5.86 3.65
C THR A 824 29.84 7.37 3.67
N GLY A 825 29.62 7.93 4.86
CA GLY A 825 29.53 9.38 5.02
C GLY A 825 30.84 10.10 4.69
N GLU A 826 31.98 9.45 4.93
CA GLU A 826 33.31 9.96 4.55
C GLU A 826 33.43 10.16 3.03
N GLU A 827 32.97 9.20 2.22
CA GLU A 827 32.97 9.30 0.76
C GLU A 827 32.14 10.50 0.28
N MET A 828 30.95 10.70 0.88
CA MET A 828 30.08 11.83 0.56
C MET A 828 30.70 13.17 1.01
N ALA A 829 31.30 13.22 2.20
CA ALA A 829 31.97 14.42 2.72
C ALA A 829 33.14 14.85 1.83
N GLN A 830 33.97 13.90 1.40
CA GLN A 830 35.11 14.16 0.51
C GLN A 830 34.65 14.69 -0.85
N ALA A 831 33.59 14.10 -1.44
CA ALA A 831 33.03 14.59 -2.69
C ALA A 831 32.52 16.03 -2.58
N ILE A 832 31.84 16.38 -1.48
CA ILE A 832 31.35 17.74 -1.22
C ILE A 832 32.50 18.72 -1.03
N LYS A 833 33.53 18.36 -0.25
CA LYS A 833 34.73 19.20 -0.05
C LYS A 833 35.48 19.45 -1.36
N ALA A 834 35.65 18.41 -2.19
CA ALA A 834 36.27 18.53 -3.50
C ALA A 834 35.48 19.47 -4.42
N CYS A 835 34.16 19.34 -4.46
CA CYS A 835 33.29 20.26 -5.20
C CYS A 835 33.40 21.71 -4.67
N ALA A 836 33.43 21.91 -3.35
CA ALA A 836 33.56 23.24 -2.75
C ALA A 836 34.89 23.92 -3.11
N ALA A 837 36.00 23.16 -3.12
CA ALA A 837 37.31 23.67 -3.52
C ALA A 837 37.35 24.11 -4.99
N ASN A 838 36.70 23.35 -5.89
CA ASN A 838 36.62 23.68 -7.31
C ASN A 838 35.76 24.93 -7.59
N VAL A 839 34.71 25.15 -6.79
CA VAL A 839 33.84 26.33 -6.89
C VAL A 839 34.54 27.59 -6.34
N GLY A 840 35.35 27.45 -5.28
CA GLY A 840 36.12 28.55 -4.70
C GLY A 840 37.34 28.98 -5.52
N GLY A 841 37.93 28.08 -6.32
CA GLY A 841 39.10 28.38 -7.17
C GLY A 841 38.79 29.14 -8.47
N GLY A 842 37.53 29.17 -8.90
CA GLY A 842 37.12 29.75 -10.19
C GLY A 842 36.83 31.27 -10.17
N SER A 843 36.80 31.93 -9.02
CA SER A 843 36.41 33.37 -8.93
C SER A 843 37.59 34.35 -9.04
N ALA A 844 38.80 33.90 -9.35
CA ALA A 844 39.96 34.79 -9.56
C ALA A 844 40.09 35.32 -10.99
N GLY A 845 39.13 35.05 -11.88
CA GLY A 845 39.23 35.41 -13.30
C GLY A 845 37.89 35.60 -14.00
N ALA A 846 37.08 36.57 -13.58
CA ALA A 846 36.00 37.09 -14.43
C ALA A 846 35.81 38.60 -14.16
N LYS A 847 36.00 39.39 -15.21
CA LYS A 847 36.02 40.85 -15.24
C LYS A 847 34.71 41.46 -14.71
N GLN A 848 34.85 42.54 -13.96
CA GLN A 848 33.80 43.54 -13.71
C GLN A 848 33.42 44.19 -15.05
N ASP A 849 32.20 43.93 -15.52
CA ASP A 849 31.48 44.87 -16.38
C ASP A 849 30.50 45.64 -15.47
N VAL A 850 30.93 46.86 -15.13
CA VAL A 850 30.07 47.87 -14.51
C VAL A 850 29.15 48.38 -15.61
N VAL A 851 27.86 48.08 -15.51
CA VAL A 851 26.83 48.81 -16.25
C VAL A 851 26.15 49.76 -15.28
N ASP A 852 26.60 50.99 -15.38
CA ASP A 852 25.98 52.21 -14.88
C ASP A 852 24.66 52.44 -15.62
N ILE A 853 23.54 52.49 -14.89
CA ILE A 853 22.35 53.21 -15.36
C ILE A 853 21.65 53.82 -14.16
N GLY A 854 21.74 55.14 -14.08
CA GLY A 854 21.03 55.97 -13.13
C GLY A 854 19.55 56.18 -13.46
N LEU A 855 18.92 56.86 -12.50
CA LEU A 855 17.51 57.25 -12.29
C LEU A 855 16.68 56.28 -11.46
#